data_AF-A0A5Z1D8W9-F1
#
_entry.id   AF-A0A5Z1D8W9-F1
#
_cell.length_a   1.000
_cell.length_b   1.000
_cell.length_c   1.000
_cell.angle_alpha   90.00
_cell.angle_beta   90.00
_cell.angle_gamma   90.00
#
_symmetry.space_group_name_H-M   'P 1'
#
loop_
_entity.id
_entity.type
_entity.pdbx_description
1 polymer ?
#
loop_
_entity_poly.entity_id
_entity_poly.type
_entity_poly.pdbx_seq_one_letter_code
_entity_poly.pdbx_strand_id
1 'polypeptide(L)'
;MKIYGLIPFLLIAFINAFVDLGHKIIIQNTIYKAYEGSEQLFLNAIVNALILLPFILMLSPSGFLADKYPKNIVMKISAIFNVILTLIICICYYSGAFWTAFIFTFIMGAQAAIYSPSKYGFIKELVGKDFLAMGNGVINAVSIVAILAGMALFSLSFESLYSSMYNQTDEILKEVAPLGIVLILFSCIEVFFAWRLPKLKQTNKDLVFNKKDYIRGKLLINNLKLVFKNKTIWLCIIGISFFWAISQLYLVSFPVFAKNELFIENTFYVQISLAFSGIGVILGSLVAGKFSKNYIELGFIPLGALGMFLMAFLMPYFISLLSYSFLFFFFGFCGALFIIPLNTLIQFHAKENELGQILAGNNFFQNIAMLGFLLLATLFVKFEINVIYLFYFIALVTFIGSFYILLKLPFSLVRILLSIAFLQRYRLLVEGFENIPEKGGALLLGNHISFIDWAVVQMAIPRKIYFVMERSIYSKWYIKIFLDKFGIIPVSSTGSKTSLELIAKHIKEGNLVCLFPEGTLSRHGQLNEFKAGFELACECLSEDDGKIIPFYIRGLWGSAFSRSDEEFSARNRTLNKRKIAIAFGKAMPLHSKKDEVKAKVFELSFMAWKSQCEAMHTIARAWIDTAKKNLNQIAIIDTLAGDISYRKMLTLSLFLNFFIKRKSKELNINPQRGSYAPKEEAIGILLPASFASSLTNLSVLIAEKIAVNLNFTAGEKALKAAIKNAQISQIYTSKTFLEKLANKGINLNFDTNIHLIYFEDIVEDFKMQKTKIFSMMLAVSIIPSFILKSIFTPSKNNLAIAVILFSSGSEGSPKGVMLNNRNILSNIAQISDVLCTRNNDVILSSLPPFHAFGLTVTTFLPLLEGIKSITFSDPTDALGVAKAVAKNNVTIMCGTSTFLGIYARNKKLDALMFESLRIVVSGAEKLKNEVRTTFEMKFKKSIFEGYGATETTPVASVNLPNHFDVDYWLIHRANKEGSVGMPLPGTAVRIVNPNNYENLKANEDGLILIGGHQVMVGYLNDKEKTDEVVKEIDGIRWYNTGDKGHLDEDGFLYIVDRYSRFAKIGGEMISLGAIEEEIAKFIDTEVVKFCATSLEDEKKGEQIVLLIECNNEIFEGVCEAIKNSNIPTLFKPRYYFQIEKISLLGSGKVDLKKVKELAKNLAI
;
A
#
# COMPACT_ATOMS: atom_id res chain seq x y z
N MET A 1 12.32 14.78 -5.14
CA MET A 1 12.05 14.74 -6.59
C MET A 1 13.34 15.09 -7.30
N LYS A 2 13.83 14.26 -8.22
CA LYS A 2 14.97 14.60 -9.08
C LYS A 2 14.42 15.19 -10.39
N ILE A 3 13.91 16.43 -10.32
CA ILE A 3 13.44 17.17 -11.50
C ILE A 3 14.59 18.05 -11.99
N TYR A 4 15.01 17.86 -13.24
CA TYR A 4 16.06 18.65 -13.86
C TYR A 4 15.65 20.14 -13.92
N GLY A 5 16.52 21.04 -13.48
CA GLY A 5 16.25 22.49 -13.45
C GLY A 5 15.52 23.02 -12.21
N LEU A 6 15.02 22.17 -11.31
CA LEU A 6 14.28 22.61 -10.11
C LEU A 6 15.17 23.38 -9.11
N ILE A 7 16.38 22.88 -8.81
CA ILE A 7 17.28 23.54 -7.85
C ILE A 7 17.71 24.95 -8.33
N PRO A 8 18.19 25.13 -9.58
CA PRO A 8 18.46 26.46 -10.12
C PRO A 8 17.24 27.39 -10.04
N PHE A 9 16.04 26.88 -10.35
CA PHE A 9 14.81 27.65 -10.26
C PHE A 9 14.49 28.14 -8.84
N LEU A 10 14.63 27.27 -7.83
CA LEU A 10 14.45 27.64 -6.42
C LEU A 10 15.47 28.70 -5.98
N LEU A 11 16.74 28.57 -6.39
CA LEU A 11 17.79 29.53 -6.02
C LEU A 11 17.55 30.90 -6.65
N ILE A 12 17.10 30.97 -7.91
CA ILE A 12 16.73 32.25 -8.54
C ILE A 12 15.56 32.89 -7.79
N ALA A 13 14.52 32.12 -7.45
CA ALA A 13 13.38 32.63 -6.69
C ALA A 13 13.76 33.13 -5.29
N PHE A 14 14.74 32.49 -4.65
CA PHE A 14 15.31 32.96 -3.38
C PHE A 14 16.05 34.28 -3.58
N ILE A 15 17.02 34.30 -4.49
CA ILE A 15 17.93 35.44 -4.66
C ILE A 15 17.17 36.68 -5.11
N ASN A 16 16.26 36.56 -6.08
CA ASN A 16 15.45 37.67 -6.55
C ASN A 16 14.67 38.33 -5.40
N ALA A 17 13.95 37.53 -4.59
CA ALA A 17 13.21 38.05 -3.44
C ALA A 17 14.13 38.64 -2.35
N PHE A 18 15.31 38.06 -2.14
CA PHE A 18 16.30 38.53 -1.18
C PHE A 18 16.90 39.90 -1.57
N VAL A 19 17.23 40.09 -2.85
CA VAL A 19 17.79 41.34 -3.40
C VAL A 19 16.75 42.46 -3.40
N ASP A 20 15.54 42.17 -3.91
CA ASP A 20 14.44 43.14 -3.96
C ASP A 20 14.11 43.70 -2.57
N LEU A 21 14.06 42.80 -1.58
CA LEU A 21 13.81 43.20 -0.20
C LEU A 21 15.00 43.92 0.44
N GLY A 22 16.23 43.52 0.10
CA GLY A 22 17.43 44.16 0.65
C GLY A 22 17.50 45.65 0.36
N HIS A 23 17.29 46.05 -0.89
CA HIS A 23 17.22 47.47 -1.26
C HIS A 23 16.08 48.18 -0.51
N LYS A 24 14.87 47.59 -0.48
CA LYS A 24 13.73 48.15 0.24
C LYS A 24 14.06 48.44 1.70
N ILE A 25 14.68 47.49 2.39
CA ILE A 25 14.97 47.59 3.83
C ILE A 25 16.03 48.64 4.11
N ILE A 26 17.05 48.76 3.26
CA ILE A 26 18.04 49.84 3.37
C ILE A 26 17.33 51.20 3.29
N ILE A 27 16.47 51.41 2.29
CA ILE A 27 15.71 52.66 2.15
C ILE A 27 14.77 52.89 3.34
N GLN A 28 14.03 51.87 3.79
CA GLN A 28 13.13 51.98 4.94
C GLN A 28 13.88 52.31 6.24
N ASN A 29 15.03 51.69 6.49
CA ASN A 29 15.84 51.95 7.67
C ASN A 29 16.46 53.35 7.60
N THR A 30 16.91 53.82 6.43
CA THR A 30 17.35 55.21 6.25
C THR A 30 16.24 56.21 6.56
N ILE A 31 15.01 55.99 6.08
CA ILE A 31 13.85 56.83 6.42
C ILE A 31 13.55 56.78 7.92
N TYR A 32 13.62 55.58 8.52
CA TYR A 32 13.35 55.38 9.94
C TYR A 32 14.32 56.14 10.85
N LYS A 33 15.59 56.28 10.44
CA LYS A 33 16.61 57.01 11.22
C LYS A 33 16.64 58.52 10.93
N ALA A 34 16.25 58.94 9.73
CA ALA A 34 16.32 60.35 9.32
C ALA A 34 15.07 61.18 9.68
N TYR A 35 13.90 60.54 9.83
CA TYR A 35 12.62 61.23 10.04
C TYR A 35 11.87 60.68 11.25
N GLU A 36 11.14 61.56 11.95
CA GLU A 36 10.26 61.22 13.08
C GLU A 36 8.79 61.59 12.79
N GLY A 37 7.86 60.98 13.52
CA GLY A 37 6.44 61.36 13.50
C GLY A 37 5.70 61.02 12.20
N SER A 38 4.82 61.92 11.74
CA SER A 38 3.91 61.68 10.61
C SER A 38 4.61 61.60 9.25
N GLU A 39 5.73 62.30 9.08
CA GLU A 39 6.52 62.31 7.85
C GLU A 39 7.18 60.95 7.57
N GLN A 40 7.75 60.34 8.62
CA GLN A 40 8.30 58.99 8.58
C GLN A 40 7.25 57.95 8.17
N LEU A 41 6.05 58.03 8.73
CA LEU A 41 4.93 57.12 8.41
C LEU A 41 4.48 57.29 6.96
N PHE A 42 4.41 58.53 6.47
CA PHE A 42 4.02 58.84 5.10
C PHE A 42 5.04 58.35 4.07
N LEU A 43 6.34 58.62 4.29
CA LEU A 43 7.41 58.14 3.40
C LEU A 43 7.49 56.61 3.38
N ASN A 44 7.31 55.93 4.52
CA ASN A 44 7.24 54.47 4.58
C ASN A 44 6.03 53.90 3.82
N ALA A 45 4.88 54.57 3.85
CA ALA A 45 3.72 54.20 3.04
C ALA A 45 4.02 54.35 1.54
N ILE A 46 4.72 55.43 1.14
CA ILE A 46 5.13 55.64 -0.25
C ILE A 46 6.11 54.55 -0.71
N VAL A 47 7.13 54.19 0.07
CA VAL A 47 8.06 53.10 -0.30
C VAL A 47 7.31 51.80 -0.56
N ASN A 48 6.34 51.46 0.29
CA ASN A 48 5.49 50.28 0.05
C ASN A 48 4.66 50.44 -1.23
N ALA A 49 4.10 51.61 -1.49
CA ALA A 49 3.34 51.88 -2.71
C ALA A 49 4.20 51.80 -3.98
N LEU A 50 5.45 52.27 -3.95
CA LEU A 50 6.37 52.22 -5.09
C LEU A 50 6.68 50.79 -5.55
N ILE A 51 6.63 49.81 -4.64
CA ILE A 51 6.83 48.39 -4.98
C ILE A 51 5.57 47.77 -5.58
N LEU A 52 4.39 48.15 -5.10
CA LEU A 52 3.11 47.56 -5.51
C LEU A 52 2.56 48.16 -6.80
N LEU A 53 2.75 49.47 -7.01
CA LEU A 53 2.20 50.21 -8.16
C LEU A 53 2.65 49.65 -9.53
N PRO A 54 3.92 49.26 -9.75
CA PRO A 54 4.34 48.67 -11.02
C PRO A 54 3.59 47.41 -11.41
N PHE A 55 3.17 46.56 -10.46
CA PHE A 55 2.37 45.36 -10.76
C PHE A 55 0.98 45.71 -11.31
N ILE A 56 0.45 46.89 -10.98
CA ILE A 56 -0.82 47.40 -11.51
C ILE A 56 -0.60 47.96 -12.91
N LEU A 57 0.44 48.77 -13.09
CA LEU A 57 0.75 49.44 -14.35
C LEU A 57 1.22 48.48 -15.45
N MET A 58 1.93 47.40 -15.08
CA MET A 58 2.59 46.49 -16.02
C MET A 58 1.78 45.21 -16.32
N LEU A 59 0.49 45.14 -15.98
CA LEU A 59 -0.33 43.94 -16.23
C LEU A 59 -0.31 43.45 -17.68
N SER A 60 -0.54 44.34 -18.65
CA SER A 60 -0.64 43.93 -20.06
C SER A 60 0.72 43.56 -20.65
N PRO A 61 1.81 44.34 -20.45
CA PRO A 61 3.13 43.97 -20.92
C PRO A 61 3.68 42.69 -20.28
N SER A 62 3.55 42.53 -18.96
CA SER A 62 4.08 41.35 -18.24
C SER A 62 3.37 40.06 -18.66
N GLY A 63 2.04 40.06 -18.74
CA GLY A 63 1.25 38.92 -19.18
C GLY A 63 1.56 38.53 -20.62
N PHE A 64 1.71 39.51 -21.51
CA PHE A 64 2.08 39.27 -22.91
C PHE A 64 3.48 38.64 -23.04
N LEU A 65 4.49 39.18 -22.36
CA LEU A 65 5.85 38.66 -22.42
C LEU A 65 5.94 37.21 -21.93
N ALA A 66 5.22 36.89 -20.86
CA ALA A 66 5.20 35.55 -20.27
C ALA A 66 4.50 34.49 -21.14
N ASP A 67 3.51 34.87 -21.95
CA ASP A 67 2.81 33.95 -22.87
C ASP A 67 3.46 33.90 -24.27
N LYS A 68 4.13 34.97 -24.71
CA LYS A 68 4.83 35.02 -25.99
C LYS A 68 6.16 34.29 -25.97
N TYR A 69 7.02 34.61 -25.00
CA TYR A 69 8.37 34.10 -24.94
C TYR A 69 8.48 32.93 -23.96
N PRO A 70 9.42 31.99 -24.17
CA PRO A 70 9.71 30.94 -23.19
C PRO A 70 10.03 31.57 -21.82
N LYS A 71 9.35 31.09 -20.76
CA LYS A 71 9.44 31.71 -19.43
C LYS A 71 10.86 31.75 -18.87
N ASN A 72 11.69 30.74 -19.18
CA ASN A 72 13.09 30.74 -18.80
C ASN A 72 13.90 31.88 -19.45
N ILE A 73 13.54 32.31 -20.67
CA ILE A 73 14.18 33.45 -21.34
C ILE A 73 13.75 34.75 -20.68
N VAL A 74 12.46 34.91 -20.37
CA VAL A 74 11.97 36.09 -19.66
C VAL A 74 12.68 36.23 -18.31
N MET A 75 12.79 35.15 -17.56
CA MET A 75 13.53 35.13 -16.28
C MET A 75 15.03 35.47 -16.44
N LYS A 76 15.71 34.96 -17.49
CA LYS A 76 17.12 35.29 -17.78
C LYS A 76 17.32 36.78 -18.04
N ILE A 77 16.46 37.37 -18.88
CA ILE A 77 16.52 38.79 -19.21
C ILE A 77 16.25 39.64 -17.95
N SER A 78 15.25 39.26 -17.16
CA SER A 78 14.94 39.90 -15.88
C SER A 78 16.11 39.87 -14.89
N ALA A 79 16.85 38.75 -14.81
CA ALA A 79 18.03 38.64 -13.95
C ALA A 79 19.19 39.53 -14.42
N ILE A 80 19.47 39.60 -15.73
CA ILE A 80 20.49 40.49 -16.29
C ILE A 80 20.15 41.96 -16.00
N PHE A 81 18.88 42.32 -16.18
CA PHE A 81 18.41 43.67 -15.86
C PHE A 81 18.55 43.98 -14.36
N ASN A 82 18.36 43.00 -13.48
CA ASN A 82 18.53 43.16 -12.03
C ASN A 82 19.98 43.52 -11.64
N VAL A 83 20.99 42.96 -12.34
CA VAL A 83 22.41 43.34 -12.15
C VAL A 83 22.65 44.81 -12.50
N ILE A 84 22.07 45.27 -13.61
CA ILE A 84 22.20 46.68 -14.03
C ILE A 84 21.55 47.60 -12.99
N LEU A 85 20.35 47.25 -12.51
CA LEU A 85 19.65 48.03 -11.48
C LEU A 85 20.44 48.09 -10.18
N THR A 86 20.93 46.96 -9.67
CA THR A 86 21.70 46.93 -8.42
C THR A 86 23.03 47.66 -8.54
N LEU A 87 23.66 47.69 -9.73
CA LEU A 87 24.84 48.50 -9.99
C LEU A 87 24.54 49.99 -9.91
N ILE A 88 23.44 50.45 -10.51
CA ILE A 88 23.02 51.86 -10.42
C ILE A 88 22.66 52.23 -8.98
N ILE A 89 21.91 51.37 -8.27
CA ILE A 89 21.56 51.56 -6.86
C ILE A 89 22.82 51.68 -5.99
N CYS A 90 23.82 50.82 -6.22
CA CYS A 90 25.08 50.89 -5.51
C CYS A 90 25.82 52.22 -5.77
N ILE A 91 25.83 52.72 -7.00
CA ILE A 91 26.37 54.06 -7.33
C ILE A 91 25.60 55.15 -6.58
N CYS A 92 24.27 55.06 -6.51
CA CYS A 92 23.46 55.99 -5.74
C CYS A 92 23.83 55.97 -4.25
N TYR A 93 24.12 54.80 -3.68
CA TYR A 93 24.53 54.70 -2.28
C TYR A 93 25.88 55.39 -2.00
N TYR A 94 26.90 55.13 -2.82
CA TYR A 94 28.22 55.76 -2.67
C TYR A 94 28.20 57.28 -2.94
N SER A 95 27.31 57.74 -3.82
CA SER A 95 27.12 59.18 -4.09
C SER A 95 26.25 59.89 -3.04
N GLY A 96 25.56 59.16 -2.16
CA GLY A 96 24.57 59.70 -1.22
C GLY A 96 23.29 60.22 -1.88
N ALA A 97 22.98 59.78 -3.10
CA ALA A 97 21.79 60.23 -3.83
C ALA A 97 20.52 59.47 -3.37
N PHE A 98 20.03 59.80 -2.17
CA PHE A 98 18.89 59.09 -1.54
C PHE A 98 17.63 59.10 -2.40
N TRP A 99 17.19 60.28 -2.88
CA TRP A 99 15.96 60.38 -3.68
C TRP A 99 16.04 59.61 -5.00
N THR A 100 17.23 59.53 -5.60
CA THR A 100 17.44 58.69 -6.78
C THR A 100 17.30 57.22 -6.40
N ALA A 101 17.97 56.75 -5.35
CA ALA A 101 17.82 55.38 -4.85
C ALA A 101 16.37 55.03 -4.48
N PHE A 102 15.63 55.98 -3.90
CA PHE A 102 14.21 55.87 -3.58
C PHE A 102 13.34 55.67 -4.83
N ILE A 103 13.60 56.38 -5.94
CA ILE A 103 12.91 56.17 -7.22
C ILE A 103 13.24 54.79 -7.81
N PHE A 104 14.47 54.31 -7.64
CA PHE A 104 14.87 52.98 -8.12
C PHE A 104 14.10 51.83 -7.44
N THR A 105 13.50 52.07 -6.27
CA THR A 105 12.54 51.13 -5.67
C THR A 105 11.35 50.84 -6.60
N PHE A 106 10.84 51.85 -7.32
CA PHE A 106 9.76 51.66 -8.31
C PHE A 106 10.23 50.88 -9.53
N ILE A 107 11.45 51.14 -10.01
CA ILE A 107 12.02 50.45 -11.17
C ILE A 107 12.29 48.98 -10.86
N MET A 108 12.79 48.67 -9.64
CA MET A 108 12.90 47.29 -9.17
C MET A 108 11.52 46.61 -9.10
N GLY A 109 10.49 47.30 -8.58
CA GLY A 109 9.12 46.79 -8.59
C GLY A 109 8.60 46.49 -10.02
N ALA A 110 8.96 47.31 -11.00
CA ALA A 110 8.61 47.07 -12.41
C ALA A 110 9.31 45.83 -13.00
N GLN A 111 10.57 45.60 -12.65
CA GLN A 111 11.29 44.38 -12.99
C GLN A 111 10.60 43.15 -12.38
N ALA A 112 10.22 43.21 -11.10
CA ALA A 112 9.56 42.12 -10.40
C ALA A 112 8.16 41.82 -10.99
N ALA A 113 7.46 42.85 -11.45
CA ALA A 113 6.17 42.72 -12.14
C ALA A 113 6.26 41.94 -13.46
N ILE A 114 7.35 42.11 -14.22
CA ILE A 114 7.61 41.35 -15.45
C ILE A 114 8.03 39.91 -15.13
N TYR A 115 8.85 39.73 -14.08
CA TYR A 115 9.36 38.43 -13.66
C TYR A 115 8.27 37.50 -13.10
N SER A 116 7.32 38.04 -12.32
CA SER A 116 6.36 37.26 -11.53
C SER A 116 5.47 36.29 -12.33
N PRO A 117 4.80 36.69 -13.44
CA PRO A 117 3.99 35.76 -14.23
C PRO A 117 4.81 34.61 -14.83
N SER A 118 6.06 34.88 -15.21
CA SER A 118 6.99 33.86 -15.71
C SER A 118 7.42 32.91 -14.59
N LYS A 119 7.73 33.42 -13.40
CA LYS A 119 8.07 32.60 -12.22
C LYS A 119 6.96 31.60 -11.89
N TYR A 120 5.73 32.07 -11.65
CA TYR A 120 4.63 31.18 -11.26
C TYR A 120 4.17 30.29 -12.43
N GLY A 121 4.24 30.78 -13.67
CA GLY A 121 3.90 29.99 -14.84
C GLY A 121 4.91 28.88 -15.16
N PHE A 122 6.18 29.02 -14.73
CA PHE A 122 7.23 28.03 -14.96
C PHE A 122 7.14 26.83 -14.01
N ILE A 123 6.48 26.99 -12.85
CA ILE A 123 6.18 25.89 -11.92
C ILE A 123 5.43 24.77 -12.66
N LYS A 124 4.34 25.12 -13.36
CA LYS A 124 3.52 24.17 -14.14
C LYS A 124 4.33 23.46 -15.23
N GLU A 125 5.29 24.15 -15.84
CA GLU A 125 6.15 23.57 -16.88
C GLU A 125 7.19 22.59 -16.30
N LEU A 126 7.75 22.89 -15.12
CA LEU A 126 8.77 22.04 -14.48
C LEU A 126 8.21 20.78 -13.81
N VAL A 127 7.10 20.92 -13.08
CA VAL A 127 6.60 19.84 -12.19
C VAL A 127 5.37 19.11 -12.74
N GLY A 128 4.78 19.60 -13.84
CA GLY A 128 3.55 19.06 -14.40
C GLY A 128 2.31 19.38 -13.56
N LYS A 129 1.17 18.79 -13.94
CA LYS A 129 -0.11 18.98 -13.25
C LYS A 129 -0.16 18.27 -11.90
N ASP A 130 0.45 17.10 -11.80
CA ASP A 130 0.34 16.21 -10.63
C ASP A 130 1.02 16.81 -9.39
N PHE A 131 2.16 17.49 -9.57
CA PHE A 131 2.94 18.06 -8.46
C PHE A 131 2.79 19.58 -8.32
N LEU A 132 1.77 20.17 -8.94
CA LEU A 132 1.60 21.62 -9.04
C LEU A 132 1.46 22.30 -7.67
N ALA A 133 0.69 21.69 -6.75
CA ALA A 133 0.53 22.20 -5.40
C ALA A 133 1.83 22.14 -4.58
N MET A 134 2.61 21.05 -4.74
CA MET A 134 3.92 20.93 -4.10
C MET A 134 4.91 21.94 -4.67
N GLY A 135 4.92 22.16 -5.98
CA GLY A 135 5.75 23.19 -6.63
C GLY A 135 5.44 24.59 -6.11
N ASN A 136 4.16 24.97 -6.01
CA ASN A 136 3.74 26.24 -5.42
C ASN A 136 4.13 26.34 -3.94
N GLY A 137 3.94 25.26 -3.16
CA GLY A 137 4.30 25.22 -1.74
C GLY A 137 5.80 25.45 -1.50
N VAL A 138 6.66 24.79 -2.28
CA VAL A 138 8.12 24.95 -2.14
C VAL A 138 8.57 26.34 -2.58
N ILE A 139 8.07 26.85 -3.71
CA ILE A 139 8.43 28.21 -4.17
C ILE A 139 8.01 29.27 -3.16
N ASN A 140 6.79 29.15 -2.61
CA ASN A 140 6.31 30.09 -1.62
C ASN A 140 7.14 30.05 -0.34
N ALA A 141 7.48 28.86 0.16
CA ALA A 141 8.36 28.70 1.32
C ALA A 141 9.74 29.33 1.06
N VAL A 142 10.35 29.07 -0.11
CA VAL A 142 11.65 29.63 -0.48
C VAL A 142 11.62 31.15 -0.56
N SER A 143 10.59 31.74 -1.17
CA SER A 143 10.44 33.20 -1.23
C SER A 143 10.29 33.81 0.16
N ILE A 144 9.62 33.14 1.11
CA ILE A 144 9.46 33.64 2.47
C ILE A 144 10.74 33.50 3.28
N VAL A 145 11.48 32.40 3.14
CA VAL A 145 12.82 32.28 3.73
C VAL A 145 13.73 33.39 3.20
N ALA A 146 13.67 33.68 1.90
CA ALA A 146 14.44 34.78 1.30
C ALA A 146 14.05 36.15 1.89
N ILE A 147 12.75 36.40 2.05
CA ILE A 147 12.26 37.64 2.65
C ILE A 147 12.74 37.78 4.11
N LEU A 148 12.58 36.74 4.93
CA LEU A 148 13.02 36.78 6.33
C LEU A 148 14.54 36.90 6.45
N ALA A 149 15.30 36.18 5.62
CA ALA A 149 16.76 36.24 5.60
C ALA A 149 17.26 37.61 5.14
N GLY A 150 16.65 38.18 4.10
CA GLY A 150 16.96 39.53 3.62
C GLY A 150 16.67 40.57 4.70
N MET A 151 15.53 40.43 5.37
CA MET A 151 15.16 41.32 6.47
C MET A 151 16.14 41.29 7.63
N ALA A 152 16.51 40.10 8.10
CA ALA A 152 17.49 39.97 9.16
C ALA A 152 18.87 40.47 8.73
N LEU A 153 19.38 40.04 7.57
CA LEU A 153 20.73 40.34 7.12
C LEU A 153 20.91 41.83 6.84
N PHE A 154 20.05 42.43 6.01
CA PHE A 154 20.20 43.84 5.66
C PHE A 154 19.90 44.77 6.84
N SER A 155 18.96 44.42 7.74
CA SER A 155 18.71 45.24 8.93
C SER A 155 19.85 45.16 9.95
N LEU A 156 20.40 43.97 10.21
CA LEU A 156 21.53 43.81 11.14
C LEU A 156 22.80 44.45 10.58
N SER A 157 23.08 44.24 9.29
CA SER A 157 24.25 44.86 8.65
C SER A 157 24.11 46.38 8.52
N PHE A 158 22.89 46.90 8.35
CA PHE A 158 22.62 48.34 8.40
C PHE A 158 22.97 48.90 9.78
N GLU A 159 22.43 48.33 10.87
CA GLU A 159 22.70 48.81 12.24
C GLU A 159 24.19 48.65 12.64
N SER A 160 24.88 47.63 12.12
CA SER A 160 26.32 47.44 12.38
C SER A 160 27.21 48.46 11.67
N LEU A 161 26.76 49.04 10.55
CA LEU A 161 27.53 50.00 9.76
C LEU A 161 27.17 51.46 10.10
N TYR A 162 25.95 51.68 10.56
CA TYR A 162 25.43 53.00 10.94
C TYR A 162 26.10 53.54 12.20
N SER A 163 26.61 54.78 12.14
CA SER A 163 27.12 55.50 13.30
C SER A 163 26.09 56.53 13.78
N SER A 164 25.86 56.68 15.08
CA SER A 164 24.80 57.55 15.63
C SER A 164 25.08 59.06 15.53
N MET A 165 25.96 59.49 14.62
CA MET A 165 26.42 60.88 14.50
C MET A 165 25.66 61.73 13.48
N TYR A 166 24.84 61.15 12.59
CA TYR A 166 24.21 61.87 11.48
C TYR A 166 22.70 61.62 11.37
N ASN A 167 21.92 62.67 11.09
CA ASN A 167 20.46 62.60 10.92
C ASN A 167 19.99 62.87 9.48
N GLN A 168 20.90 63.11 8.52
CA GLN A 168 20.54 63.40 7.12
C GLN A 168 20.58 62.14 6.24
N THR A 169 19.56 61.95 5.38
CA THR A 169 19.41 60.76 4.53
C THR A 169 20.62 60.44 3.65
N ASP A 170 21.27 61.48 3.12
CA ASP A 170 22.37 61.34 2.15
C ASP A 170 23.67 60.86 2.79
N GLU A 171 23.91 61.24 4.05
CA GLU A 171 25.07 60.81 4.84
C GLU A 171 24.88 59.40 5.38
N ILE A 172 23.68 59.10 5.90
CA ILE A 172 23.31 57.74 6.36
C ILE A 172 23.47 56.73 5.21
N LEU A 173 23.05 57.10 4.00
CA LEU A 173 23.13 56.21 2.85
C LEU A 173 24.58 55.94 2.40
N LYS A 174 25.49 56.90 2.58
CA LYS A 174 26.94 56.73 2.30
C LYS A 174 27.61 55.78 3.29
N GLU A 175 27.25 55.84 4.57
CA GLU A 175 27.80 54.92 5.59
C GLU A 175 27.43 53.46 5.29
N VAL A 176 26.19 53.22 4.84
CA VAL A 176 25.70 51.87 4.54
C VAL A 176 25.95 51.45 3.07
N ALA A 177 26.70 52.24 2.30
CA ALA A 177 26.99 51.97 0.89
C ALA A 177 27.61 50.59 0.59
N PRO A 178 28.45 49.97 1.47
CA PRO A 178 28.94 48.60 1.25
C PRO A 178 27.84 47.55 1.05
N LEU A 179 26.62 47.78 1.55
CA LEU A 179 25.48 46.87 1.33
C LEU A 179 25.04 46.84 -0.14
N GLY A 180 25.32 47.89 -0.92
CA GLY A 180 25.09 47.90 -2.36
C GLY A 180 25.91 46.85 -3.11
N ILE A 181 27.14 46.57 -2.66
CA ILE A 181 28.01 45.53 -3.24
C ILE A 181 27.41 44.14 -3.01
N VAL A 182 26.82 43.92 -1.84
CA VAL A 182 26.13 42.67 -1.51
C VAL A 182 24.96 42.42 -2.48
N LEU A 183 24.17 43.46 -2.80
CA LEU A 183 23.07 43.36 -3.77
C LEU A 183 23.56 42.98 -5.18
N ILE A 184 24.68 43.56 -5.64
CA ILE A 184 25.30 43.22 -6.92
C ILE A 184 25.77 41.77 -6.94
N LEU A 185 26.47 41.32 -5.89
CA LEU A 185 27.01 39.97 -5.81
C LEU A 185 25.90 38.93 -5.91
N PHE A 186 24.81 39.11 -5.17
CA PHE A 186 23.66 38.20 -5.26
C PHE A 186 22.98 38.27 -6.63
N SER A 187 22.83 39.45 -7.24
CA SER A 187 22.27 39.58 -8.60
C SER A 187 23.11 38.87 -9.66
N CYS A 188 24.44 38.90 -9.55
CA CYS A 188 25.34 38.14 -10.43
C CYS A 188 25.17 36.62 -10.26
N ILE A 189 24.98 36.15 -9.01
CA ILE A 189 24.69 34.74 -8.72
C ILE A 189 23.31 34.34 -9.31
N GLU A 190 22.31 35.22 -9.25
CA GLU A 190 21.00 35.01 -9.86
C GLU A 190 21.14 34.70 -11.36
N VAL A 191 21.91 35.53 -12.06
CA VAL A 191 22.20 35.40 -13.49
C VAL A 191 22.89 34.07 -13.82
N PHE A 192 23.87 33.66 -13.02
CA PHE A 192 24.55 32.37 -13.17
C PHE A 192 23.56 31.18 -13.11
N PHE A 193 22.64 31.19 -12.14
CA PHE A 193 21.61 30.15 -12.05
C PHE A 193 20.55 30.26 -13.15
N ALA A 194 20.20 31.48 -13.57
CA ALA A 194 19.25 31.70 -14.66
C ALA A 194 19.70 31.02 -15.95
N TRP A 195 20.99 31.04 -16.28
CA TRP A 195 21.54 30.34 -17.45
C TRP A 195 21.35 28.83 -17.42
N ARG A 196 21.29 28.23 -16.23
CA ARG A 196 21.08 26.79 -16.02
C ARG A 196 19.61 26.34 -16.12
N LEU A 197 18.67 27.27 -16.35
CA LEU A 197 17.25 26.92 -16.52
C LEU A 197 16.97 26.24 -17.87
N PRO A 198 16.27 25.08 -17.88
CA PRO A 198 15.92 24.38 -19.10
C PRO A 198 14.94 25.19 -19.95
N LYS A 199 15.04 25.06 -21.27
CA LYS A 199 14.05 25.60 -22.21
C LYS A 199 13.00 24.51 -22.48
N LEU A 200 11.80 24.71 -21.96
CA LEU A 200 10.71 23.73 -22.05
C LEU A 200 9.71 24.01 -23.17
N LYS A 201 9.61 25.28 -23.61
CA LYS A 201 8.68 25.71 -24.67
C LYS A 201 9.37 26.57 -25.73
N GLN A 202 8.70 26.69 -26.87
CA GLN A 202 9.08 27.58 -27.97
C GLN A 202 8.30 28.90 -27.90
N THR A 203 8.82 29.93 -28.59
CA THR A 203 8.17 31.24 -28.69
C THR A 203 6.88 31.12 -29.49
N ASN A 204 5.79 31.67 -28.95
CA ASN A 204 4.52 31.73 -29.65
C ASN A 204 4.57 32.85 -30.72
N LYS A 205 4.52 32.46 -32.00
CA LYS A 205 4.60 33.39 -33.13
C LYS A 205 3.30 34.13 -33.41
N ASP A 206 2.17 33.63 -32.93
CA ASP A 206 0.84 34.17 -33.21
C ASP A 206 0.50 35.38 -32.32
N LEU A 207 1.25 35.59 -31.23
CA LEU A 207 1.04 36.69 -30.30
C LEU A 207 1.80 37.96 -30.72
N VAL A 208 1.05 39.03 -31.03
CA VAL A 208 1.58 40.36 -31.39
C VAL A 208 1.13 41.41 -30.38
N PHE A 209 2.06 42.24 -29.89
CA PHE A 209 1.75 43.32 -28.96
C PHE A 209 1.24 44.55 -29.72
N ASN A 210 -0.05 44.86 -29.59
CA ASN A 210 -0.62 46.04 -30.25
C ASN A 210 -0.45 47.30 -29.38
N LYS A 211 0.53 48.15 -29.73
CA LYS A 211 0.82 49.41 -29.03
C LYS A 211 -0.37 50.39 -29.03
N LYS A 212 -1.19 50.42 -30.09
CA LYS A 212 -2.38 51.29 -30.17
C LYS A 212 -3.47 50.83 -29.19
N ASP A 213 -3.68 49.53 -29.08
CA ASP A 213 -4.66 48.95 -28.16
C ASP A 213 -4.20 49.03 -26.69
N TYR A 214 -2.89 49.03 -26.44
CA TYR A 214 -2.32 49.26 -25.12
C TYR A 214 -2.61 50.68 -24.62
N ILE A 215 -2.27 51.71 -25.42
CA ILE A 215 -2.46 53.12 -25.05
C ILE A 215 -3.96 53.45 -24.88
N ARG A 216 -4.84 52.82 -25.66
CA ARG A 216 -6.31 52.98 -25.54
C ARG A 216 -6.95 52.17 -24.40
N GLY A 217 -6.17 51.42 -23.61
CA GLY A 217 -6.68 50.58 -22.51
C GLY A 217 -7.45 49.32 -22.95
N LYS A 218 -7.53 49.04 -24.26
CA LYS A 218 -8.27 47.90 -24.82
C LYS A 218 -7.63 46.56 -24.45
N LEU A 219 -6.29 46.51 -24.39
CA LEU A 219 -5.57 45.32 -23.90
C LEU A 219 -5.89 45.01 -22.44
N LEU A 220 -5.92 46.01 -21.56
CA LEU A 220 -6.28 45.84 -20.16
C LEU A 220 -7.67 45.19 -20.02
N ILE A 221 -8.66 45.70 -20.75
CA ILE A 221 -10.02 45.15 -20.76
C ILE A 221 -10.03 43.69 -21.23
N ASN A 222 -9.29 43.36 -22.29
CA ASN A 222 -9.21 42.00 -22.80
C ASN A 222 -8.55 41.03 -21.81
N ASN A 223 -7.45 41.43 -21.19
CA ASN A 223 -6.77 40.64 -20.16
C ASN A 223 -7.71 40.40 -18.95
N LEU A 224 -8.45 41.41 -18.50
CA LEU A 224 -9.42 41.27 -17.41
C LEU A 224 -10.60 40.36 -17.81
N LYS A 225 -11.08 40.41 -19.06
CA LYS A 225 -12.12 39.48 -19.55
C LYS A 225 -11.68 38.02 -19.46
N LEU A 226 -10.42 37.71 -19.73
CA LEU A 226 -9.89 36.35 -19.58
C LEU A 226 -9.95 35.85 -18.14
N VAL A 227 -9.65 36.74 -17.18
CA VAL A 227 -9.74 36.44 -15.74
C VAL A 227 -11.19 36.15 -15.32
N PHE A 228 -12.14 36.99 -15.76
CA PHE A 228 -13.56 36.84 -15.39
C PHE A 228 -14.27 35.68 -16.08
N LYS A 229 -13.74 35.19 -17.20
CA LYS A 229 -14.34 34.08 -17.97
C LYS A 229 -14.49 32.80 -17.16
N ASN A 230 -13.53 32.50 -16.28
CA ASN A 230 -13.56 31.30 -15.45
C ASN A 230 -13.90 31.67 -14.00
N LYS A 231 -15.10 31.31 -13.55
CA LYS A 231 -15.60 31.59 -12.20
C LYS A 231 -14.68 31.07 -11.10
N THR A 232 -14.06 29.90 -11.29
CA THR A 232 -13.12 29.32 -10.31
C THR A 232 -11.86 30.18 -10.19
N ILE A 233 -11.30 30.63 -11.32
CA ILE A 233 -10.12 31.50 -11.35
C ILE A 233 -10.42 32.82 -10.64
N TRP A 234 -11.54 33.46 -10.96
CA TRP A 234 -11.95 34.71 -10.35
C TRP A 234 -12.11 34.61 -8.82
N LEU A 235 -12.80 33.58 -8.34
CA LEU A 235 -12.96 33.34 -6.89
C LEU A 235 -11.62 33.08 -6.19
N CYS A 236 -10.68 32.40 -6.85
CA CYS A 236 -9.34 32.19 -6.30
C CYS A 236 -8.56 33.51 -6.18
N ILE A 237 -8.63 34.36 -7.21
CA ILE A 237 -7.98 35.68 -7.20
C ILE A 237 -8.52 36.53 -6.07
N ILE A 238 -9.85 36.62 -5.90
CA ILE A 238 -10.47 37.34 -4.78
C ILE A 238 -9.90 36.84 -3.44
N GLY A 239 -9.87 35.52 -3.23
CA GLY A 239 -9.36 34.94 -1.99
C GLY A 239 -7.91 35.34 -1.71
N ILE A 240 -7.03 35.18 -2.71
CA ILE A 240 -5.60 35.53 -2.56
C ILE A 240 -5.42 37.05 -2.35
N SER A 241 -6.19 37.89 -3.04
CA SER A 241 -6.17 39.35 -2.85
C SER A 241 -6.53 39.75 -1.42
N PHE A 242 -7.58 39.16 -0.84
CA PHE A 242 -7.95 39.44 0.56
C PHE A 242 -6.87 38.99 1.54
N PHE A 243 -6.27 37.82 1.34
CA PHE A 243 -5.19 37.34 2.19
C PHE A 243 -4.01 38.32 2.25
N TRP A 244 -3.53 38.78 1.08
CA TRP A 244 -2.41 39.71 1.03
C TRP A 244 -2.78 41.10 1.54
N ALA A 245 -4.01 41.57 1.27
CA ALA A 245 -4.50 42.84 1.81
C ALA A 245 -4.55 42.84 3.34
N ILE A 246 -5.06 41.76 3.95
CA ILE A 246 -5.05 41.59 5.41
C ILE A 246 -3.63 41.49 5.97
N SER A 247 -2.76 40.71 5.32
CA SER A 247 -1.36 40.57 5.75
C SER A 247 -0.61 41.91 5.69
N GLN A 248 -0.87 42.71 4.65
CA GLN A 248 -0.32 44.07 4.53
C GLN A 248 -0.79 44.97 5.66
N LEU A 249 -2.07 44.87 6.05
CA LEU A 249 -2.62 45.66 7.13
C LEU A 249 -1.96 45.30 8.48
N TYR A 250 -1.76 44.00 8.78
CA TYR A 250 -1.01 43.57 9.97
C TYR A 250 0.44 44.06 9.98
N LEU A 251 1.13 44.01 8.82
CA LEU A 251 2.52 44.45 8.72
C LEU A 251 2.68 45.94 9.05
N VAL A 252 1.70 46.77 8.67
CA VAL A 252 1.71 48.21 8.92
C VAL A 252 1.18 48.55 10.32
N SER A 253 0.13 47.88 10.78
CA SER A 253 -0.58 48.27 12.01
C SER A 253 0.05 47.69 13.27
N PHE A 254 0.65 46.49 13.22
CA PHE A 254 1.20 45.85 14.41
C PHE A 254 2.38 46.60 15.05
N PRO A 255 3.35 47.17 14.29
CA PRO A 255 4.39 47.98 14.91
C PRO A 255 3.87 49.22 15.64
N VAL A 256 2.84 49.86 15.09
CA VAL A 256 2.18 51.01 15.73
C VAL A 256 1.45 50.58 17.00
N PHE A 257 0.74 49.45 16.94
CA PHE A 257 0.08 48.85 18.10
C PHE A 257 1.07 48.45 19.21
N ALA A 258 2.18 47.78 18.85
CA ALA A 258 3.18 47.35 19.81
C ALA A 258 3.87 48.52 20.52
N LYS A 259 4.08 49.64 19.82
CA LYS A 259 4.64 50.85 20.43
C LYS A 259 3.63 51.53 21.37
N ASN A 260 2.38 51.72 20.92
CA ASN A 260 1.40 52.54 21.63
C ASN A 260 0.67 51.80 22.77
N GLU A 261 0.41 50.50 22.61
CA GLU A 261 -0.43 49.71 23.53
C GLU A 261 0.38 48.68 24.35
N LEU A 262 1.48 48.15 23.79
CA LEU A 262 2.36 47.19 24.49
C LEU A 262 3.60 47.84 25.10
N PHE A 263 3.83 49.13 24.86
CA PHE A 263 5.00 49.90 25.31
C PHE A 263 6.36 49.25 24.92
N ILE A 264 6.41 48.57 23.76
CA ILE A 264 7.63 47.94 23.25
C ILE A 264 8.29 48.89 22.24
N GLU A 265 9.37 49.54 22.66
CA GLU A 265 10.09 50.51 21.82
C GLU A 265 11.08 49.87 20.83
N ASN A 266 11.55 48.66 21.14
CA ASN A 266 12.53 47.98 20.31
C ASN A 266 11.86 47.26 19.13
N THR A 267 12.03 47.85 17.94
CA THR A 267 11.47 47.39 16.66
C THR A 267 11.95 46.00 16.26
N PHE A 268 13.14 45.57 16.70
CA PHE A 268 13.67 44.24 16.40
C PHE A 268 12.78 43.13 16.97
N TYR A 269 12.31 43.27 18.21
CA TYR A 269 11.44 42.26 18.84
C TYR A 269 10.06 42.20 18.19
N VAL A 270 9.52 43.35 17.80
CA VAL A 270 8.25 43.46 17.05
C VAL A 270 8.37 42.78 15.67
N GLN A 271 9.48 43.03 14.97
CA GLN A 271 9.76 42.42 13.67
C GLN A 271 9.97 40.91 13.78
N ILE A 272 10.64 40.43 14.84
CA ILE A 272 10.74 38.98 15.11
C ILE A 272 9.36 38.36 15.31
N SER A 273 8.48 39.02 16.08
CA SER A 273 7.12 38.52 16.30
C SER A 273 6.33 38.38 14.99
N LEU A 274 6.45 39.37 14.09
CA LEU A 274 5.89 39.28 12.74
C LEU A 274 6.57 38.19 11.88
N ALA A 275 7.88 37.98 12.03
CA ALA A 275 8.63 36.96 11.30
C ALA A 275 8.15 35.52 11.59
N PHE A 276 7.56 35.28 12.78
CA PHE A 276 6.92 33.99 13.09
C PHE A 276 5.79 33.65 12.11
N SER A 277 5.09 34.64 11.54
CA SER A 277 4.12 34.39 10.47
C SER A 277 4.78 33.76 9.25
N GLY A 278 5.98 34.19 8.87
CA GLY A 278 6.73 33.59 7.77
C GLY A 278 7.12 32.13 8.07
N ILE A 279 7.54 31.82 9.30
CA ILE A 279 7.79 30.43 9.73
C ILE A 279 6.52 29.59 9.62
N GLY A 280 5.40 30.14 10.07
CA GLY A 280 4.07 29.55 9.91
C GLY A 280 3.76 29.24 8.44
N VAL A 281 3.96 30.21 7.55
CA VAL A 281 3.70 30.03 6.11
C VAL A 281 4.60 28.96 5.50
N ILE A 282 5.88 28.88 5.90
CA ILE A 282 6.80 27.83 5.44
C ILE A 282 6.25 26.45 5.81
N LEU A 283 5.91 26.23 7.08
CA LEU A 283 5.39 24.94 7.55
C LEU A 283 4.04 24.60 6.90
N GLY A 284 3.13 25.58 6.80
CA GLY A 284 1.83 25.38 6.17
C GLY A 284 1.96 25.09 4.67
N SER A 285 2.92 25.71 3.98
CA SER A 285 3.17 25.47 2.54
C SER A 285 3.71 24.05 2.30
N LEU A 286 4.57 23.56 3.20
CA LEU A 286 5.07 22.18 3.15
C LEU A 286 3.95 21.16 3.43
N VAL A 287 3.06 21.44 4.38
CA VAL A 287 1.90 20.59 4.69
C VAL A 287 0.93 20.56 3.51
N ALA A 288 0.50 21.71 3.00
CA ALA A 288 -0.41 21.81 1.86
C ALA A 288 0.14 21.11 0.61
N GLY A 289 1.43 21.30 0.33
CA GLY A 289 2.11 20.65 -0.80
C GLY A 289 2.19 19.14 -0.67
N LYS A 290 2.46 18.62 0.53
CA LYS A 290 2.58 17.17 0.78
C LYS A 290 1.25 16.43 0.67
N PHE A 291 0.18 17.03 1.19
CA PHE A 291 -1.17 16.45 1.15
C PHE A 291 -1.81 16.54 -0.25
N SER A 292 -1.32 17.43 -1.11
CA SER A 292 -1.82 17.63 -2.48
C SER A 292 -0.96 16.96 -3.55
N LYS A 293 -0.33 15.82 -3.25
CA LYS A 293 0.66 15.17 -4.13
C LYS A 293 0.07 14.55 -5.40
N ASN A 294 -1.17 14.06 -5.35
CA ASN A 294 -1.85 13.39 -6.48
C ASN A 294 -3.04 14.20 -7.01
N TYR A 295 -3.59 15.10 -6.20
CA TYR A 295 -4.69 15.99 -6.56
C TYR A 295 -4.63 17.25 -5.69
N ILE A 296 -5.35 18.29 -6.08
CA ILE A 296 -5.42 19.55 -5.31
C ILE A 296 -6.39 19.35 -4.13
N GLU A 297 -5.88 19.37 -2.90
CA GLU A 297 -6.71 19.19 -1.70
C GLU A 297 -7.47 20.49 -1.37
N LEU A 298 -8.71 20.58 -1.86
CA LEU A 298 -9.59 21.73 -1.67
C LEU A 298 -10.00 21.98 -0.22
N GLY A 299 -9.95 20.97 0.65
CA GLY A 299 -10.36 21.08 2.06
C GLY A 299 -9.48 22.03 2.87
N PHE A 300 -8.25 22.30 2.43
CA PHE A 300 -7.40 23.29 3.08
C PHE A 300 -7.89 24.73 2.93
N ILE A 301 -8.69 25.04 1.90
CA ILE A 301 -9.25 26.38 1.70
C ILE A 301 -10.19 26.78 2.86
N PRO A 302 -11.28 26.03 3.16
CA PRO A 302 -12.13 26.34 4.31
C PRO A 302 -11.40 26.22 5.64
N LEU A 303 -10.49 25.25 5.80
CA LEU A 303 -9.73 25.07 7.03
C LEU A 303 -8.79 26.26 7.31
N GLY A 304 -8.09 26.74 6.28
CA GLY A 304 -7.21 27.89 6.35
C GLY A 304 -7.99 29.19 6.61
N ALA A 305 -9.13 29.39 5.93
CA ALA A 305 -9.97 30.56 6.14
C ALA A 305 -10.55 30.64 7.58
N LEU A 306 -11.02 29.51 8.12
CA LEU A 306 -11.50 29.42 9.50
C LEU A 306 -10.39 29.65 10.51
N GLY A 307 -9.21 29.06 10.28
CA GLY A 307 -8.05 29.29 11.14
C GLY A 307 -7.57 30.74 11.14
N MET A 308 -7.52 31.41 9.98
CA MET A 308 -7.18 32.83 9.89
C MET A 308 -8.19 33.71 10.63
N PHE A 309 -9.50 33.43 10.49
CA PHE A 309 -10.53 34.13 11.26
C PHE A 309 -10.33 33.96 12.76
N LEU A 310 -10.12 32.73 13.25
CA LEU A 310 -9.89 32.49 14.67
C LEU A 310 -8.67 33.27 15.20
N MET A 311 -7.56 33.28 14.46
CA MET A 311 -6.39 34.04 14.88
C MET A 311 -6.65 35.55 14.85
N ALA A 312 -7.33 36.05 13.82
CA ALA A 312 -7.68 37.47 13.70
C ALA A 312 -8.63 37.94 14.80
N PHE A 313 -9.63 37.11 15.16
CA PHE A 313 -10.55 37.36 16.25
C PHE A 313 -9.82 37.42 17.60
N LEU A 314 -8.78 36.60 17.79
CA LEU A 314 -8.01 36.57 19.03
C LEU A 314 -7.03 37.73 19.19
N MET A 315 -6.60 38.38 18.10
CA MET A 315 -5.58 39.45 18.13
C MET A 315 -5.85 40.56 19.15
N PRO A 316 -7.07 41.14 19.28
CA PRO A 316 -7.31 42.27 20.19
C PRO A 316 -7.22 41.94 21.70
N TYR A 317 -7.17 40.66 22.08
CA TYR A 317 -7.35 40.22 23.47
C TYR A 317 -6.05 39.85 24.20
N PHE A 318 -4.92 39.73 23.50
CA PHE A 318 -3.65 39.34 24.10
C PHE A 318 -2.76 40.55 24.44
N ILE A 319 -1.93 40.40 25.46
CA ILE A 319 -1.11 41.51 26.03
C ILE A 319 0.40 41.19 25.98
N SER A 320 0.79 39.96 25.62
CA SER A 320 2.20 39.53 25.56
C SER A 320 2.70 39.38 24.12
N LEU A 321 3.91 39.85 23.85
CA LEU A 321 4.60 39.67 22.56
C LEU A 321 4.76 38.18 22.19
N LEU A 322 4.96 37.30 23.17
CA LEU A 322 5.06 35.86 22.93
C LEU A 322 3.73 35.29 22.39
N SER A 323 2.59 35.73 22.97
CA SER A 323 1.27 35.34 22.49
C SER A 323 1.02 35.82 21.06
N TYR A 324 1.42 37.05 20.72
CA TYR A 324 1.34 37.56 19.36
C TYR A 324 2.21 36.76 18.38
N SER A 325 3.42 36.35 18.78
CA SER A 325 4.27 35.49 17.95
C SER A 325 3.59 34.15 17.63
N PHE A 326 2.89 33.54 18.60
CA PHE A 326 2.09 32.33 18.37
C PHE A 326 0.90 32.59 17.43
N LEU A 327 0.16 33.69 17.63
CA LEU A 327 -0.96 34.05 16.74
C LEU A 327 -0.48 34.29 15.31
N PHE A 328 0.63 35.02 15.12
CA PHE A 328 1.23 35.25 13.81
C PHE A 328 1.70 33.95 13.16
N PHE A 329 2.34 33.06 13.93
CA PHE A 329 2.71 31.72 13.45
C PHE A 329 1.51 30.95 12.91
N PHE A 330 0.42 30.84 13.70
CA PHE A 330 -0.76 30.11 13.26
C PHE A 330 -1.52 30.82 12.14
N PHE A 331 -1.56 32.16 12.15
CA PHE A 331 -2.14 32.95 11.05
C PHE A 331 -1.39 32.68 9.74
N GLY A 332 -0.06 32.70 9.77
CA GLY A 332 0.78 32.34 8.62
C GLY A 332 0.60 30.89 8.16
N PHE A 333 0.53 29.96 9.11
CA PHE A 333 0.27 28.54 8.81
C PHE A 333 -1.07 28.34 8.11
N CYS A 334 -2.15 28.90 8.64
CA CYS A 334 -3.49 28.83 8.05
C CYS A 334 -3.57 29.60 6.73
N GLY A 335 -2.87 30.73 6.62
CA GLY A 335 -2.71 31.49 5.38
C GLY A 335 -2.09 30.66 4.27
N ALA A 336 -1.06 29.87 4.56
CA ALA A 336 -0.46 28.96 3.60
C ALA A 336 -1.41 27.85 3.12
N LEU A 337 -2.14 27.23 4.06
CA LEU A 337 -3.17 26.24 3.74
C LEU A 337 -4.25 26.84 2.82
N PHE A 338 -4.52 28.14 2.96
CA PHE A 338 -5.46 28.86 2.10
C PHE A 338 -4.88 29.21 0.73
N ILE A 339 -3.72 29.86 0.64
CA ILE A 339 -3.19 30.39 -0.63
C ILE A 339 -2.63 29.33 -1.59
N ILE A 340 -2.04 28.25 -1.07
CA ILE A 340 -1.39 27.24 -1.93
C ILE A 340 -2.41 26.54 -2.84
N PRO A 341 -3.54 26.01 -2.34
CA PRO A 341 -4.59 25.48 -3.21
C PRO A 341 -5.14 26.51 -4.20
N LEU A 342 -5.35 27.76 -3.79
CA LEU A 342 -5.90 28.80 -4.68
C LEU A 342 -4.96 29.13 -5.84
N ASN A 343 -3.67 29.32 -5.58
CA ASN A 343 -2.66 29.54 -6.63
C ASN A 343 -2.58 28.34 -7.58
N THR A 344 -2.67 27.13 -7.02
CA THR A 344 -2.66 25.90 -7.80
C THR A 344 -3.90 25.79 -8.69
N LEU A 345 -5.08 26.16 -8.19
CA LEU A 345 -6.33 26.15 -8.95
C LEU A 345 -6.33 27.12 -10.12
N ILE A 346 -5.75 28.31 -9.94
CA ILE A 346 -5.56 29.29 -11.03
C ILE A 346 -4.71 28.65 -12.14
N GLN A 347 -3.56 28.08 -11.78
CA GLN A 347 -2.64 27.46 -12.74
C GLN A 347 -3.25 26.20 -13.40
N PHE A 348 -4.03 25.42 -12.66
CA PHE A 348 -4.67 24.20 -13.15
C PHE A 348 -5.74 24.50 -14.20
N HIS A 349 -6.63 25.48 -13.92
CA HIS A 349 -7.75 25.82 -14.80
C HIS A 349 -7.36 26.76 -15.96
N ALA A 350 -6.26 27.49 -15.84
CA ALA A 350 -5.75 28.33 -16.91
C ALA A 350 -5.25 27.50 -18.10
N LYS A 351 -5.67 27.89 -19.30
CA LYS A 351 -5.13 27.35 -20.56
C LYS A 351 -3.66 27.72 -20.68
N GLU A 352 -2.89 26.87 -21.35
CA GLU A 352 -1.44 27.05 -21.42
C GLU A 352 -1.00 28.33 -22.13
N ASN A 353 -1.78 28.81 -23.11
CA ASN A 353 -1.47 30.00 -23.91
C ASN A 353 -1.99 31.31 -23.29
N GLU A 354 -2.70 31.23 -22.17
CA GLU A 354 -3.31 32.37 -21.47
C GLU A 354 -2.82 32.48 -20.01
N LEU A 355 -1.91 31.59 -19.60
CA LEU A 355 -1.50 31.43 -18.20
C LEU A 355 -0.76 32.66 -17.68
N GLY A 356 0.15 33.24 -18.47
CA GLY A 356 0.89 34.45 -18.14
C GLY A 356 -0.02 35.65 -17.93
N GLN A 357 -0.98 35.86 -18.83
CA GLN A 357 -1.97 36.93 -18.70
C GLN A 357 -2.88 36.75 -17.47
N ILE A 358 -3.33 35.53 -17.18
CA ILE A 358 -4.13 35.24 -15.98
C ILE A 358 -3.32 35.48 -14.69
N LEU A 359 -2.05 35.06 -14.65
CA LEU A 359 -1.17 35.30 -13.50
C LEU A 359 -0.83 36.79 -13.31
N ALA A 360 -0.66 37.54 -14.40
CA ALA A 360 -0.53 39.01 -14.34
C ALA A 360 -1.82 39.66 -13.83
N GLY A 361 -2.99 39.16 -14.26
CA GLY A 361 -4.30 39.54 -13.72
C GLY A 361 -4.42 39.29 -12.21
N ASN A 362 -3.98 38.12 -11.74
CA ASN A 362 -3.94 37.78 -10.32
C ASN A 362 -3.10 38.80 -9.53
N ASN A 363 -1.89 39.12 -10.01
CA ASN A 363 -1.04 40.13 -9.37
C ASN A 363 -1.71 41.51 -9.33
N PHE A 364 -2.35 41.94 -10.42
CA PHE A 364 -3.03 43.23 -10.49
C PHE A 364 -4.10 43.40 -9.40
N PHE A 365 -4.98 42.41 -9.24
CA PHE A 365 -6.02 42.47 -8.20
C PHE A 365 -5.45 42.39 -6.79
N GLN A 366 -4.40 41.59 -6.56
CA GLN A 366 -3.72 41.54 -5.26
C GLN A 366 -3.15 42.90 -4.87
N ASN A 367 -2.42 43.54 -5.79
CA ASN A 367 -1.77 44.81 -5.52
C ASN A 367 -2.78 45.97 -5.35
N ILE A 368 -3.89 45.96 -6.10
CA ILE A 368 -5.00 46.91 -5.85
C ILE A 368 -5.56 46.75 -4.44
N ALA A 369 -5.83 45.51 -4.02
CA ALA A 369 -6.36 45.25 -2.69
C ALA A 369 -5.36 45.65 -1.59
N MET A 370 -4.08 45.32 -1.75
CA MET A 370 -3.02 45.73 -0.82
C MET A 370 -2.86 47.25 -0.72
N LEU A 371 -2.87 47.98 -1.85
CA LEU A 371 -2.83 49.44 -1.85
C LEU A 371 -4.08 50.04 -1.20
N GLY A 372 -5.27 49.49 -1.45
CA GLY A 372 -6.50 49.94 -0.82
C GLY A 372 -6.47 49.79 0.70
N PHE A 373 -5.96 48.66 1.20
CA PHE A 373 -5.80 48.42 2.65
C PHE A 373 -4.67 49.25 3.26
N LEU A 374 -3.59 49.50 2.51
CA LEU A 374 -2.53 50.43 2.92
C LEU A 374 -3.09 51.85 3.08
N LEU A 375 -3.87 52.33 2.11
CA LEU A 375 -4.55 53.63 2.19
C LEU A 375 -5.49 53.70 3.39
N LEU A 376 -6.25 52.63 3.65
CA LEU A 376 -7.11 52.53 4.84
C LEU A 376 -6.29 52.68 6.13
N ALA A 377 -5.18 51.96 6.26
CA ALA A 377 -4.30 52.06 7.43
C ALA A 377 -3.70 53.47 7.58
N THR A 378 -3.27 54.10 6.49
CA THR A 378 -2.77 55.49 6.50
C THR A 378 -3.85 56.50 6.89
N LEU A 379 -5.10 56.30 6.46
CA LEU A 379 -6.23 57.15 6.86
C LEU A 379 -6.51 57.03 8.36
N PHE A 380 -6.45 55.82 8.93
CA PHE A 380 -6.63 55.62 10.37
C PHE A 380 -5.58 56.37 11.19
N VAL A 381 -4.32 56.31 10.75
CA VAL A 381 -3.22 57.09 11.35
C VAL A 381 -3.49 58.60 11.22
N LYS A 382 -3.90 59.07 10.04
CA LYS A 382 -4.17 60.49 9.79
C LYS A 382 -5.32 61.06 10.64
N PHE A 383 -6.33 60.25 10.93
CA PHE A 383 -7.47 60.63 11.75
C PHE A 383 -7.32 60.25 13.24
N GLU A 384 -6.12 59.82 13.66
CA GLU A 384 -5.81 59.43 15.05
C GLU A 384 -6.77 58.35 15.62
N ILE A 385 -7.31 57.50 14.75
CA ILE A 385 -8.19 56.40 15.16
C ILE A 385 -7.34 55.30 15.80
N ASN A 386 -7.75 54.80 16.97
CA ASN A 386 -7.02 53.74 17.65
C ASN A 386 -6.85 52.50 16.74
N VAL A 387 -5.62 51.98 16.69
CA VAL A 387 -5.22 50.85 15.84
C VAL A 387 -6.00 49.57 16.15
N ILE A 388 -6.55 49.40 17.36
CA ILE A 388 -7.35 48.23 17.72
C ILE A 388 -8.60 48.05 16.83
N TYR A 389 -9.18 49.14 16.33
CA TYR A 389 -10.31 49.08 15.39
C TYR A 389 -9.92 48.47 14.04
N LEU A 390 -8.65 48.57 13.63
CA LEU A 390 -8.14 47.86 12.45
C LEU A 390 -8.13 46.35 12.67
N PHE A 391 -7.80 45.88 13.88
CA PHE A 391 -7.86 44.44 14.19
C PHE A 391 -9.30 43.91 14.20
N TYR A 392 -10.26 44.67 14.75
CA TYR A 392 -11.68 44.31 14.66
C TYR A 392 -12.18 44.28 13.22
N PHE A 393 -11.75 45.23 12.38
CA PHE A 393 -12.06 45.24 10.96
C PHE A 393 -11.52 43.98 10.25
N ILE A 394 -10.27 43.57 10.53
CA ILE A 394 -9.71 42.33 9.99
C ILE A 394 -10.51 41.11 10.45
N ALA A 395 -10.88 41.03 11.72
CA ALA A 395 -11.68 39.93 12.26
C ALA A 395 -13.04 39.84 11.54
N LEU A 396 -13.69 40.97 11.26
CA LEU A 396 -14.96 41.02 10.52
C LEU A 396 -14.80 40.56 9.06
N VAL A 397 -13.78 41.07 8.35
CA VAL A 397 -13.54 40.70 6.94
C VAL A 397 -13.21 39.21 6.83
N THR A 398 -12.36 38.67 7.72
CA THR A 398 -12.03 37.24 7.75
C THR A 398 -13.21 36.37 8.14
N PHE A 399 -14.09 36.83 9.04
CA PHE A 399 -15.35 36.16 9.38
C PHE A 399 -16.27 35.99 8.16
N ILE A 400 -16.55 37.10 7.46
CA ILE A 400 -17.42 37.09 6.27
C ILE A 400 -16.84 36.17 5.18
N GLY A 401 -15.52 36.29 4.93
CA GLY A 401 -14.82 35.45 3.95
C GLY A 401 -14.86 33.96 4.32
N SER A 402 -14.56 33.62 5.58
CA SER A 402 -14.61 32.24 6.08
C SER A 402 -16.02 31.67 5.98
N PHE A 403 -17.04 32.41 6.41
CA PHE A 403 -18.43 31.98 6.34
C PHE A 403 -18.89 31.71 4.91
N TYR A 404 -18.55 32.60 3.96
CA TYR A 404 -18.84 32.38 2.53
C TYR A 404 -18.18 31.10 1.99
N ILE A 405 -16.93 30.84 2.35
CA ILE A 405 -16.19 29.64 1.91
C ILE A 405 -16.80 28.37 2.49
N LEU A 406 -17.19 28.38 3.77
CA LEU A 406 -17.84 27.25 4.44
C LEU A 406 -19.16 26.86 3.75
N LEU A 407 -19.94 27.85 3.32
CA LEU A 407 -21.18 27.61 2.57
C LEU A 407 -20.92 27.03 1.17
N LYS A 408 -19.79 27.37 0.53
CA LYS A 408 -19.45 26.89 -0.82
C LYS A 408 -18.73 25.54 -0.85
N LEU A 409 -17.91 25.23 0.15
CA LEU A 409 -17.08 24.02 0.19
C LEU A 409 -17.28 23.15 1.46
N PRO A 410 -18.53 22.85 1.88
CA PRO A 410 -18.76 22.08 3.10
C PRO A 410 -18.22 20.65 3.01
N PHE A 411 -18.36 20.03 1.83
CA PHE A 411 -17.87 18.68 1.55
C PHE A 411 -16.34 18.59 1.67
N SER A 412 -15.62 19.54 1.09
CA SER A 412 -14.15 19.56 1.11
C SER A 412 -13.62 19.69 2.54
N LEU A 413 -14.25 20.51 3.39
CA LEU A 413 -13.87 20.65 4.79
C LEU A 413 -14.01 19.32 5.55
N VAL A 414 -15.17 18.68 5.45
CA VAL A 414 -15.40 17.42 6.15
C VAL A 414 -14.45 16.33 5.67
N ARG A 415 -14.22 16.21 4.36
CA ARG A 415 -13.29 15.23 3.81
C ARG A 415 -11.89 15.40 4.41
N ILE A 416 -11.39 16.64 4.50
CA ILE A 416 -10.06 16.87 5.07
C ILE A 416 -10.03 16.60 6.58
N LEU A 417 -11.09 16.92 7.31
CA LEU A 417 -11.18 16.60 8.74
C LEU A 417 -11.21 15.08 8.98
N LEU A 418 -11.99 14.33 8.19
CA LEU A 418 -11.99 12.87 8.20
C LEU A 418 -10.61 12.31 7.85
N SER A 419 -9.96 12.87 6.82
CA SER A 419 -8.62 12.47 6.40
C SER A 419 -7.58 12.71 7.50
N ILE A 420 -7.61 13.87 8.16
CA ILE A 420 -6.71 14.19 9.28
C ILE A 420 -6.94 13.22 10.44
N ALA A 421 -8.20 12.99 10.84
CA ALA A 421 -8.55 12.07 11.92
C ALA A 421 -8.10 10.63 11.60
N PHE A 422 -8.34 10.17 10.37
CA PHE A 422 -7.95 8.84 9.91
C PHE A 422 -6.43 8.67 9.87
N LEU A 423 -5.70 9.68 9.38
CA LEU A 423 -4.24 9.66 9.28
C LEU A 423 -3.50 9.62 10.61
N GLN A 424 -4.19 9.88 11.74
CA GLN A 424 -3.60 9.72 13.07
C GLN A 424 -3.27 8.25 13.36
N ARG A 425 -4.16 7.31 12.99
CA ARG A 425 -4.02 5.87 13.27
C ARG A 425 -3.76 5.01 12.04
N TYR A 426 -4.10 5.50 10.86
CA TYR A 426 -4.04 4.74 9.62
C TYR A 426 -3.18 5.43 8.57
N ARG A 427 -2.66 4.65 7.62
CA ARG A 427 -2.00 5.14 6.41
C ARG A 427 -2.75 4.59 5.21
N LEU A 428 -3.41 5.47 4.46
CA LEU A 428 -4.11 5.11 3.23
C LEU A 428 -3.10 5.00 2.07
N LEU A 429 -3.18 3.88 1.35
CA LEU A 429 -2.42 3.59 0.13
C LEU A 429 -3.45 3.40 -0.98
N VAL A 430 -3.30 4.16 -2.06
CA VAL A 430 -4.23 4.16 -3.20
C VAL A 430 -3.46 3.69 -4.42
N GLU A 431 -3.91 2.59 -5.02
CA GLU A 431 -3.36 2.01 -6.25
C GLU A 431 -4.41 2.13 -7.37
N GLY A 432 -3.99 2.42 -8.60
CA GLY A 432 -4.89 2.52 -9.76
C GLY A 432 -5.77 3.79 -9.77
N PHE A 433 -5.35 4.86 -9.11
CA PHE A 433 -6.09 6.13 -9.06
C PHE A 433 -6.40 6.69 -10.46
N GLU A 434 -5.49 6.48 -11.40
CA GLU A 434 -5.59 6.84 -12.82
C GLU A 434 -6.75 6.17 -13.56
N ASN A 435 -7.28 5.05 -13.03
CA ASN A 435 -8.44 4.37 -13.62
C ASN A 435 -9.77 5.09 -13.30
N ILE A 436 -9.76 6.03 -12.36
CA ILE A 436 -10.95 6.78 -11.98
C ILE A 436 -11.17 7.91 -12.99
N PRO A 437 -12.36 8.01 -13.62
CA PRO A 437 -12.61 9.06 -14.59
C PRO A 437 -12.57 10.46 -13.95
N GLU A 438 -11.80 11.38 -14.54
CA GLU A 438 -11.77 12.79 -14.13
C GLU A 438 -13.15 13.46 -14.32
N LYS A 439 -13.87 13.07 -15.39
CA LYS A 439 -15.21 13.55 -15.78
C LYS A 439 -16.06 12.37 -16.27
N GLY A 440 -17.38 12.50 -16.17
CA GLY A 440 -18.32 11.44 -16.54
C GLY A 440 -18.71 10.56 -15.36
N GLY A 441 -19.77 9.77 -15.56
CA GLY A 441 -20.38 8.92 -14.54
C GLY A 441 -19.63 7.61 -14.38
N ALA A 442 -19.60 7.09 -13.16
CA ALA A 442 -19.10 5.73 -12.93
C ALA A 442 -19.73 5.08 -11.71
N LEU A 443 -19.88 3.76 -11.79
CA LEU A 443 -20.34 2.90 -10.71
C LEU A 443 -19.13 2.19 -10.10
N LEU A 444 -18.82 2.53 -8.85
CA LEU A 444 -17.75 1.92 -8.07
C LEU A 444 -18.31 0.68 -7.34
N LEU A 445 -17.76 -0.49 -7.62
CA LEU A 445 -18.17 -1.77 -7.03
C LEU A 445 -16.99 -2.47 -6.37
N GLY A 446 -17.13 -2.90 -5.12
CA GLY A 446 -16.03 -3.52 -4.39
C GLY A 446 -16.45 -4.25 -3.13
N ASN A 447 -15.45 -4.77 -2.43
CA ASN A 447 -15.69 -5.56 -1.22
C ASN A 447 -16.12 -4.71 -0.01
N HIS A 448 -16.84 -5.33 0.93
CA HIS A 448 -17.37 -4.69 2.12
C HIS A 448 -16.90 -5.38 3.41
N ILE A 449 -15.79 -4.88 3.97
CA ILE A 449 -15.09 -5.46 5.12
C ILE A 449 -15.38 -4.69 6.42
N SER A 450 -15.71 -3.39 6.35
CA SER A 450 -15.82 -2.54 7.55
C SER A 450 -16.88 -1.45 7.45
N PHE A 451 -17.33 -0.97 8.62
CA PHE A 451 -18.30 0.12 8.73
C PHE A 451 -17.80 1.47 8.16
N ILE A 452 -16.50 1.60 7.93
CA ILE A 452 -15.87 2.84 7.44
C ILE A 452 -15.34 2.72 6.01
N ASP A 453 -15.71 1.66 5.29
CA ASP A 453 -15.28 1.45 3.90
C ASP A 453 -15.65 2.64 3.02
N TRP A 454 -16.87 3.18 3.19
CA TRP A 454 -17.32 4.39 2.48
C TRP A 454 -16.37 5.58 2.69
N ALA A 455 -15.86 5.78 3.91
CA ALA A 455 -14.93 6.86 4.20
C ALA A 455 -13.58 6.62 3.52
N VAL A 456 -13.11 5.36 3.48
CA VAL A 456 -11.88 4.98 2.80
C VAL A 456 -11.96 5.24 1.30
N VAL A 457 -13.06 4.85 0.66
CA VAL A 457 -13.32 5.16 -0.76
C VAL A 457 -13.39 6.68 -0.96
N GLN A 458 -14.11 7.41 -0.12
CA GLN A 458 -14.24 8.86 -0.25
C GLN A 458 -12.91 9.62 -0.03
N MET A 459 -12.04 9.16 0.87
CA MET A 459 -10.71 9.78 1.07
C MET A 459 -9.77 9.47 -0.10
N ALA A 460 -9.94 8.34 -0.77
CA ALA A 460 -9.13 7.95 -1.91
C ALA A 460 -9.47 8.75 -3.18
N ILE A 461 -10.71 9.25 -3.29
CA ILE A 461 -11.22 9.92 -4.49
C ILE A 461 -11.55 11.40 -4.22
N PRO A 462 -11.02 12.36 -4.99
CA PRO A 462 -11.26 13.78 -4.75
C PRO A 462 -12.64 14.26 -5.21
N ARG A 463 -13.34 13.49 -6.04
CA ARG A 463 -14.72 13.75 -6.47
C ARG A 463 -15.72 13.34 -5.39
N LYS A 464 -16.86 14.04 -5.34
CA LYS A 464 -17.99 13.63 -4.49
C LYS A 464 -18.51 12.28 -4.97
N ILE A 465 -18.70 11.34 -4.04
CA ILE A 465 -19.27 10.02 -4.30
C ILE A 465 -20.65 9.95 -3.66
N TYR A 466 -21.61 9.42 -4.41
CA TYR A 466 -22.93 9.09 -3.90
C TYR A 466 -22.92 7.65 -3.40
N PHE A 467 -23.00 7.47 -2.09
CA PHE A 467 -22.94 6.14 -1.49
C PHE A 467 -24.32 5.53 -1.37
N VAL A 468 -24.46 4.30 -1.84
CA VAL A 468 -25.66 3.51 -1.63
C VAL A 468 -25.55 2.85 -0.25
N MET A 469 -26.48 3.17 0.66
CA MET A 469 -26.45 2.71 2.05
C MET A 469 -27.81 2.18 2.50
N GLU A 470 -27.79 1.19 3.39
CA GLU A 470 -29.02 0.65 3.98
C GLU A 470 -29.73 1.69 4.86
N ARG A 471 -31.05 1.77 4.72
CA ARG A 471 -31.89 2.79 5.37
C ARG A 471 -31.81 2.77 6.90
N SER A 472 -31.64 1.60 7.52
CA SER A 472 -31.55 1.40 8.98
C SER A 472 -30.32 2.08 9.58
N ILE A 473 -29.19 2.10 8.86
CA ILE A 473 -27.95 2.78 9.25
C ILE A 473 -28.10 4.30 9.06
N TYR A 474 -28.70 4.71 7.95
CA TYR A 474 -28.91 6.11 7.57
C TYR A 474 -29.93 6.84 8.47
N SER A 475 -30.95 6.16 8.99
CA SER A 475 -32.06 6.80 9.73
C SER A 475 -31.73 7.28 11.16
N LYS A 476 -30.49 7.10 11.66
CA LYS A 476 -30.10 7.58 12.99
C LYS A 476 -30.08 9.11 13.03
N TRP A 477 -30.91 9.72 13.88
CA TRP A 477 -31.20 11.16 13.88
C TRP A 477 -29.96 12.07 13.93
N TYR A 478 -28.92 11.65 14.67
CA TYR A 478 -27.69 12.45 14.85
C TYR A 478 -26.73 12.37 13.65
N ILE A 479 -26.84 11.35 12.78
CA ILE A 479 -26.00 11.23 11.57
C ILE A 479 -26.78 11.69 10.34
N LYS A 480 -28.11 11.54 10.32
CA LYS A 480 -28.98 11.86 9.18
C LYS A 480 -28.75 13.25 8.60
N ILE A 481 -28.70 14.29 9.44
CA ILE A 481 -28.47 15.69 9.02
C ILE A 481 -27.15 15.85 8.24
N PHE A 482 -26.13 15.09 8.66
CA PHE A 482 -24.84 15.04 7.99
C PHE A 482 -24.96 14.25 6.68
N LEU A 483 -25.49 13.02 6.71
CA LEU A 483 -25.60 12.13 5.55
C LEU A 483 -26.44 12.70 4.41
N ASP A 484 -27.50 13.47 4.71
CA ASP A 484 -28.36 14.14 3.73
C ASP A 484 -27.58 15.13 2.85
N LYS A 485 -26.63 15.86 3.44
CA LYS A 485 -25.78 16.79 2.70
C LYS A 485 -24.67 16.10 1.91
N PHE A 486 -24.35 14.84 2.23
CA PHE A 486 -23.28 14.06 1.59
C PHE A 486 -23.73 13.27 0.36
N GLY A 487 -25.03 13.25 0.04
CA GLY A 487 -25.55 12.59 -1.16
C GLY A 487 -25.61 11.07 -1.03
N ILE A 488 -26.17 10.57 0.07
CA ILE A 488 -26.43 9.15 0.25
C ILE A 488 -27.71 8.74 -0.46
N ILE A 489 -27.67 7.60 -1.13
CA ILE A 489 -28.81 6.95 -1.77
C ILE A 489 -29.31 5.86 -0.81
N PRO A 490 -30.42 6.06 -0.08
CA PRO A 490 -30.92 5.06 0.84
C PRO A 490 -31.54 3.89 0.08
N VAL A 491 -31.24 2.67 0.50
CA VAL A 491 -31.86 1.43 0.00
C VAL A 491 -32.60 0.73 1.13
N SER A 492 -33.80 0.23 0.84
CA SER A 492 -34.57 -0.62 1.74
C SER A 492 -34.83 -1.97 1.09
N SER A 493 -34.91 -3.03 1.90
CA SER A 493 -35.23 -4.39 1.45
C SER A 493 -36.62 -4.51 0.81
N THR A 494 -37.53 -3.57 1.06
CA THR A 494 -38.93 -3.58 0.59
C THR A 494 -39.26 -2.55 -0.50
N GLY A 495 -38.30 -1.70 -0.90
CA GLY A 495 -38.54 -0.59 -1.84
C GLY A 495 -37.34 -0.27 -2.73
N SER A 496 -36.88 -1.24 -3.52
CA SER A 496 -35.64 -1.15 -4.31
C SER A 496 -35.74 -0.26 -5.55
N LYS A 497 -36.92 -0.13 -6.17
CA LYS A 497 -37.07 0.48 -7.51
C LYS A 497 -36.65 1.96 -7.56
N THR A 498 -37.09 2.77 -6.60
CA THR A 498 -36.74 4.20 -6.52
C THR A 498 -35.25 4.43 -6.26
N SER A 499 -34.58 3.56 -5.51
CA SER A 499 -33.14 3.67 -5.27
C SER A 499 -32.32 3.34 -6.52
N LEU A 500 -32.77 2.36 -7.31
CA LEU A 500 -32.13 2.01 -8.59
C LEU A 500 -32.24 3.15 -9.62
N GLU A 501 -33.40 3.79 -9.70
CA GLU A 501 -33.62 4.97 -10.55
C GLU A 501 -32.70 6.14 -10.16
N LEU A 502 -32.47 6.35 -8.86
CA LEU A 502 -31.53 7.38 -8.36
C LEU A 502 -30.07 7.06 -8.70
N ILE A 503 -29.66 5.79 -8.64
CA ILE A 503 -28.33 5.35 -9.06
C ILE A 503 -28.15 5.68 -10.55
N ALA A 504 -29.10 5.27 -11.39
CA ALA A 504 -29.04 5.50 -12.82
C ALA A 504 -28.97 7.00 -13.16
N LYS A 505 -29.84 7.80 -12.52
CA LYS A 505 -29.87 9.25 -12.67
C LYS A 505 -28.51 9.89 -12.35
N HIS A 506 -27.90 9.52 -11.23
CA HIS A 506 -26.62 10.12 -10.83
C HIS A 506 -25.47 9.75 -11.76
N ILE A 507 -25.44 8.51 -12.28
CA ILE A 507 -24.45 8.10 -13.28
C ILE A 507 -24.63 8.94 -14.55
N LYS A 508 -25.86 9.08 -15.06
CA LYS A 508 -26.18 9.88 -16.25
C LYS A 508 -25.84 11.37 -16.10
N GLU A 509 -26.00 11.93 -14.90
CA GLU A 509 -25.55 13.29 -14.57
C GLU A 509 -24.01 13.44 -14.50
N GLY A 510 -23.28 12.34 -14.67
CA GLY A 510 -21.83 12.32 -14.65
C GLY A 510 -21.25 12.20 -13.24
N ASN A 511 -22.00 11.72 -12.24
CA ASN A 511 -21.52 11.55 -10.86
C ASN A 511 -20.92 10.15 -10.62
N LEU A 512 -20.10 10.04 -9.57
CA LEU A 512 -19.63 8.75 -9.08
C LEU A 512 -20.63 8.17 -8.09
N VAL A 513 -21.06 6.94 -8.30
CA VAL A 513 -21.92 6.19 -7.37
C VAL A 513 -21.13 5.01 -6.83
N CYS A 514 -21.12 4.81 -5.51
CA CYS A 514 -20.46 3.66 -4.89
C CYS A 514 -21.49 2.74 -4.26
N LEU A 515 -21.41 1.47 -4.62
CA LEU A 515 -22.27 0.40 -4.10
C LEU A 515 -21.40 -0.79 -3.70
N PHE A 516 -21.73 -1.37 -2.55
CA PHE A 516 -21.12 -2.60 -2.08
C PHE A 516 -22.03 -3.78 -2.46
N PRO A 517 -21.76 -4.51 -3.56
CA PRO A 517 -22.64 -5.56 -4.07
C PRO A 517 -22.82 -6.75 -3.13
N GLU A 518 -21.98 -6.90 -2.10
CA GLU A 518 -22.14 -7.92 -1.04
C GLU A 518 -23.41 -7.72 -0.20
N GLY A 519 -23.95 -6.48 -0.16
CA GLY A 519 -25.14 -6.10 0.61
C GLY A 519 -24.98 -6.14 2.13
N THR A 520 -23.98 -6.85 2.65
CA THR A 520 -23.67 -7.00 4.08
C THR A 520 -22.17 -6.97 4.32
N LEU A 521 -21.78 -6.77 5.57
CA LEU A 521 -20.38 -6.79 5.99
C LEU A 521 -19.84 -8.22 6.05
N SER A 522 -18.62 -8.43 5.56
CA SER A 522 -17.92 -9.71 5.64
C SER A 522 -17.74 -10.18 7.11
N ARG A 523 -17.95 -11.49 7.33
CA ARG A 523 -17.84 -12.19 8.63
C ARG A 523 -16.56 -13.04 8.74
N HIS A 524 -15.89 -13.28 7.62
CA HIS A 524 -14.76 -14.22 7.50
C HIS A 524 -13.53 -13.62 6.82
N GLY A 525 -13.58 -12.34 6.44
CA GLY A 525 -12.51 -11.67 5.68
C GLY A 525 -12.43 -12.05 4.19
N GLN A 526 -13.22 -13.04 3.74
CA GLN A 526 -13.44 -13.35 2.33
C GLN A 526 -14.55 -12.47 1.73
N LEU A 527 -14.57 -12.40 0.40
CA LEU A 527 -15.64 -11.78 -0.39
C LEU A 527 -16.91 -12.61 -0.29
N ASN A 528 -18.04 -12.01 0.08
CA ASN A 528 -19.34 -12.68 0.06
C ASN A 528 -19.89 -12.81 -1.39
N GLU A 529 -21.07 -13.40 -1.51
CA GLU A 529 -21.87 -13.40 -2.74
C GLU A 529 -22.18 -11.96 -3.20
N PHE A 530 -22.00 -11.68 -4.50
CA PHE A 530 -22.38 -10.40 -5.10
C PHE A 530 -23.83 -10.47 -5.58
N LYS A 531 -24.65 -9.50 -5.18
CA LYS A 531 -26.04 -9.38 -5.58
C LYS A 531 -26.17 -8.64 -6.93
N ALA A 532 -27.05 -9.13 -7.80
CA ALA A 532 -27.28 -8.58 -9.14
C ALA A 532 -28.07 -7.26 -9.17
N GLY A 533 -28.42 -6.67 -8.02
CA GLY A 533 -29.26 -5.47 -7.97
C GLY A 533 -28.68 -4.27 -8.73
N PHE A 534 -27.36 -4.19 -8.86
CA PHE A 534 -26.70 -3.14 -9.63
C PHE A 534 -26.86 -3.31 -11.15
N GLU A 535 -27.03 -4.55 -11.65
CA GLU A 535 -27.27 -4.81 -13.07
C GLU A 535 -28.57 -4.15 -13.50
N LEU A 536 -29.63 -4.29 -12.69
CA LEU A 536 -30.94 -3.66 -12.93
C LEU A 536 -30.87 -2.13 -12.97
N ALA A 537 -30.03 -1.50 -12.13
CA ALA A 537 -29.82 -0.04 -12.20
C ALA A 537 -29.16 0.38 -13.52
N CYS A 538 -28.32 -0.48 -14.09
CA CYS A 538 -27.58 -0.18 -15.31
C CYS A 538 -28.38 -0.48 -16.59
N GLU A 539 -29.42 -1.32 -16.56
CA GLU A 539 -30.23 -1.67 -17.73
C GLU A 539 -30.82 -0.45 -18.48
N CYS A 540 -31.14 0.63 -17.76
CA CYS A 540 -31.71 1.84 -18.35
C CYS A 540 -30.68 2.87 -18.85
N LEU A 541 -29.39 2.55 -18.74
CA LEU A 541 -28.28 3.40 -19.17
C LEU A 541 -27.63 2.82 -20.43
N SER A 542 -27.07 3.70 -21.26
CA SER A 542 -26.20 3.33 -22.37
C SER A 542 -24.75 3.19 -21.91
N GLU A 543 -23.91 2.45 -22.65
CA GLU A 543 -22.48 2.31 -22.36
C GLU A 543 -21.70 3.65 -22.38
N ASP A 544 -22.25 4.68 -23.03
CA ASP A 544 -21.66 6.03 -23.04
C ASP A 544 -22.02 6.86 -21.79
N ASP A 545 -23.05 6.48 -21.03
CA ASP A 545 -23.48 7.21 -19.83
C ASP A 545 -22.49 7.06 -18.66
N GLY A 546 -21.76 5.95 -18.61
CA GLY A 546 -20.77 5.70 -17.56
C GLY A 546 -20.07 4.35 -17.66
N LYS A 547 -19.23 4.04 -16.68
CA LYS A 547 -18.46 2.77 -16.61
C LYS A 547 -18.49 2.16 -15.22
N ILE A 548 -18.24 0.85 -15.12
CA ILE A 548 -17.99 0.20 -13.83
C ILE A 548 -16.50 0.29 -13.50
N ILE A 549 -16.17 0.74 -12.28
CA ILE A 549 -14.81 0.70 -11.75
C ILE A 549 -14.79 -0.28 -10.56
N PRO A 550 -14.23 -1.49 -10.73
CA PRO A 550 -14.07 -2.41 -9.62
C PRO A 550 -13.01 -1.88 -8.65
N PHE A 551 -13.19 -2.10 -7.35
CA PHE A 551 -12.20 -1.77 -6.33
C PHE A 551 -12.09 -2.84 -5.25
N TYR A 552 -10.92 -2.91 -4.61
CA TYR A 552 -10.68 -3.79 -3.46
C TYR A 552 -10.05 -3.02 -2.31
N ILE A 553 -10.73 -2.99 -1.16
CA ILE A 553 -10.28 -2.42 0.11
C ILE A 553 -9.64 -3.51 0.96
N ARG A 554 -8.53 -3.17 1.61
CA ARG A 554 -7.75 -4.08 2.41
C ARG A 554 -7.17 -3.38 3.63
N GLY A 555 -6.98 -4.16 4.69
CA GLY A 555 -6.33 -3.71 5.91
C GLY A 555 -7.29 -3.19 6.98
N LEU A 556 -8.60 -3.28 6.77
CA LEU A 556 -9.62 -2.99 7.80
C LEU A 556 -10.11 -4.25 8.53
N TRP A 557 -9.93 -5.44 7.97
CA TRP A 557 -10.29 -6.72 8.59
C TRP A 557 -9.44 -7.00 9.84
N GLY A 558 -10.05 -7.24 11.01
CA GLY A 558 -9.31 -7.30 12.27
C GLY A 558 -9.04 -5.93 12.89
N SER A 559 -9.77 -4.88 12.49
CA SER A 559 -9.75 -3.57 13.15
C SER A 559 -10.95 -3.42 14.08
N ALA A 560 -11.02 -2.32 14.84
CA ALA A 560 -12.22 -2.00 15.63
C ALA A 560 -13.45 -1.67 14.77
N PHE A 561 -13.28 -1.52 13.45
CA PHE A 561 -14.33 -1.16 12.51
C PHE A 561 -14.84 -2.33 11.66
N SER A 562 -14.29 -3.53 11.82
CA SER A 562 -14.74 -4.76 11.14
C SER A 562 -15.51 -5.67 12.10
N ARG A 563 -16.34 -6.57 11.54
CA ARG A 563 -17.04 -7.62 12.31
C ARG A 563 -16.17 -8.85 12.63
N SER A 564 -14.85 -8.71 12.51
CA SER A 564 -13.90 -9.73 12.94
C SER A 564 -14.03 -9.98 14.44
N ASP A 565 -13.72 -11.21 14.87
CA ASP A 565 -13.65 -11.62 16.28
C ASP A 565 -12.93 -10.56 17.15
N GLU A 566 -13.48 -10.23 18.33
CA GLU A 566 -12.95 -9.19 19.21
C GLU A 566 -11.51 -9.49 19.64
N GLU A 567 -11.17 -10.78 19.83
CA GLU A 567 -9.81 -11.20 20.18
C GLU A 567 -8.83 -11.00 19.03
N PHE A 568 -9.26 -11.30 17.79
CA PHE A 568 -8.46 -11.05 16.58
C PHE A 568 -8.27 -9.54 16.35
N SER A 569 -9.29 -8.73 16.63
CA SER A 569 -9.20 -7.27 16.59
C SER A 569 -8.21 -6.75 17.63
N ALA A 570 -8.27 -7.25 18.87
CA ALA A 570 -7.37 -6.87 19.95
C ALA A 570 -5.90 -7.23 19.66
N ARG A 571 -5.64 -8.42 19.12
CA ARG A 571 -4.29 -8.88 18.75
C ARG A 571 -3.66 -8.02 17.64
N ASN A 572 -4.49 -7.51 16.74
CA ASN A 572 -4.07 -6.64 15.64
C ASN A 572 -3.98 -5.15 16.02
N ARG A 573 -4.30 -4.76 17.26
CA ARG A 573 -4.09 -3.39 17.77
C ARG A 573 -2.61 -3.18 18.04
N THR A 574 -1.93 -2.51 17.12
CA THR A 574 -0.56 -2.05 17.31
C THR A 574 -0.51 -0.53 17.51
N LEU A 575 0.52 -0.05 18.22
CA LEU A 575 0.80 1.39 18.34
C LEU A 575 1.25 2.01 17.00
N ASN A 576 1.64 1.17 16.04
CA ASN A 576 2.06 1.61 14.72
C ASN A 576 0.86 1.91 13.83
N LYS A 577 1.01 2.89 12.94
CA LYS A 577 -0.03 3.24 11.98
C LYS A 577 -0.33 2.04 11.07
N ARG A 578 -1.58 1.61 11.10
CA ARG A 578 -2.05 0.48 10.28
C ARG A 578 -2.19 0.91 8.83
N LYS A 579 -1.62 0.12 7.90
CA LYS A 579 -1.73 0.38 6.46
C LYS A 579 -3.08 -0.12 5.95
N ILE A 580 -3.81 0.76 5.27
CA ILE A 580 -5.06 0.44 4.58
C ILE A 580 -4.80 0.70 3.10
N ALA A 581 -5.08 -0.29 2.27
CA ALA A 581 -4.89 -0.22 0.84
C ALA A 581 -6.24 -0.26 0.14
N ILE A 582 -6.40 0.56 -0.89
CA ILE A 582 -7.49 0.48 -1.84
C ILE A 582 -6.91 0.43 -3.25
N ALA A 583 -7.30 -0.58 -4.02
CA ALA A 583 -6.88 -0.74 -5.41
C ALA A 583 -8.09 -0.55 -6.32
N PHE A 584 -7.99 0.36 -7.29
CA PHE A 584 -9.01 0.58 -8.32
C PHE A 584 -8.58 -0.10 -9.62
N GLY A 585 -9.43 -0.97 -10.16
CA GLY A 585 -9.17 -1.67 -11.42
C GLY A 585 -9.49 -0.85 -12.65
N LYS A 586 -9.11 -1.39 -13.81
CA LYS A 586 -9.45 -0.82 -15.12
C LYS A 586 -10.97 -0.76 -15.28
N ALA A 587 -11.44 0.24 -16.00
CA ALA A 587 -12.86 0.42 -16.28
C ALA A 587 -13.43 -0.78 -17.07
N MET A 588 -14.61 -1.22 -16.65
CA MET A 588 -15.40 -2.29 -17.27
C MET A 588 -16.65 -1.68 -17.93
N PRO A 589 -17.23 -2.35 -18.95
CA PRO A 589 -18.53 -2.01 -19.50
C PRO A 589 -19.60 -1.89 -18.41
N LEU A 590 -20.56 -1.00 -18.60
CA LEU A 590 -21.62 -0.72 -17.64
C LEU A 590 -22.58 -1.92 -17.47
N HIS A 591 -22.71 -2.76 -18.50
CA HIS A 591 -23.55 -3.96 -18.48
C HIS A 591 -22.81 -5.26 -18.10
N SER A 592 -21.59 -5.17 -17.54
CA SER A 592 -20.87 -6.36 -17.03
C SER A 592 -21.65 -7.09 -15.93
N LYS A 593 -21.57 -8.43 -15.94
CA LYS A 593 -22.31 -9.30 -15.02
C LYS A 593 -21.69 -9.42 -13.63
N LYS A 594 -22.50 -9.77 -12.61
CA LYS A 594 -22.08 -9.90 -11.20
C LYS A 594 -20.83 -10.75 -11.01
N ASP A 595 -20.71 -11.86 -11.74
CA ASP A 595 -19.63 -12.85 -11.66
C ASP A 595 -18.35 -12.31 -12.28
N GLU A 596 -18.43 -11.62 -13.43
CA GLU A 596 -17.31 -10.91 -14.05
C GLU A 596 -16.74 -9.82 -13.11
N VAL A 597 -17.62 -9.00 -12.52
CA VAL A 597 -17.23 -7.94 -11.59
C VAL A 597 -16.59 -8.55 -10.34
N LYS A 598 -17.19 -9.61 -9.78
CA LYS A 598 -16.66 -10.31 -8.59
C LYS A 598 -15.28 -10.91 -8.87
N ALA A 599 -15.09 -11.57 -10.01
CA ALA A 599 -13.80 -12.12 -10.43
C ALA A 599 -12.73 -11.01 -10.54
N LYS A 600 -13.08 -9.85 -11.10
CA LYS A 600 -12.17 -8.70 -11.19
C LYS A 600 -11.86 -8.08 -9.83
N VAL A 601 -12.84 -7.98 -8.93
CA VAL A 601 -12.60 -7.54 -7.55
C VAL A 601 -11.66 -8.51 -6.80
N PHE A 602 -11.83 -9.83 -6.98
CA PHE A 602 -10.89 -10.83 -6.45
C PHE A 602 -9.47 -10.64 -7.00
N GLU A 603 -9.32 -10.45 -8.31
CA GLU A 603 -8.04 -10.22 -8.96
C GLU A 603 -7.33 -8.97 -8.40
N LEU A 604 -8.08 -7.89 -8.14
CA LEU A 604 -7.56 -6.66 -7.52
C LEU A 604 -7.05 -6.84 -6.10
N SER A 605 -7.46 -7.90 -5.41
CA SER A 605 -6.90 -8.22 -4.09
C SER A 605 -5.37 -8.38 -4.16
N PHE A 606 -4.82 -8.90 -5.26
CA PHE A 606 -3.37 -8.97 -5.47
C PHE A 606 -2.72 -7.59 -5.37
N MET A 607 -3.25 -6.59 -6.08
CA MET A 607 -2.73 -5.23 -6.10
C MET A 607 -2.83 -4.57 -4.71
N ALA A 608 -3.97 -4.74 -4.02
CA ALA A 608 -4.16 -4.23 -2.67
C ALA A 608 -3.21 -4.87 -1.63
N TRP A 609 -2.77 -6.11 -1.87
CA TRP A 609 -1.82 -6.82 -1.01
C TRP A 609 -0.34 -6.46 -1.28
N LYS A 610 -0.02 -5.99 -2.49
CA LYS A 610 1.35 -5.71 -2.96
C LYS A 610 2.17 -4.89 -1.97
N SER A 611 1.69 -3.71 -1.56
CA SER A 611 2.45 -2.81 -0.69
C SER A 611 2.75 -3.39 0.70
N GLN A 612 1.89 -4.27 1.23
CA GLN A 612 2.21 -4.95 2.49
C GLN A 612 3.23 -6.06 2.25
N CYS A 613 3.05 -6.90 1.23
CA CYS A 613 3.96 -7.99 0.92
C CYS A 613 5.38 -7.47 0.64
N GLU A 614 5.50 -6.35 -0.07
CA GLU A 614 6.77 -5.65 -0.28
C GLU A 614 7.38 -5.07 1.00
N ALA A 615 6.54 -4.65 1.95
CA ALA A 615 6.98 -4.12 3.24
C ALA A 615 7.28 -5.20 4.30
N MET A 616 6.97 -6.48 4.03
CA MET A 616 7.29 -7.58 4.94
C MET A 616 8.81 -7.72 5.10
N HIS A 617 9.25 -8.17 6.26
CA HIS A 617 10.66 -8.43 6.54
C HIS A 617 11.06 -9.86 6.10
N THR A 618 12.23 -10.33 6.51
CA THR A 618 12.60 -11.76 6.41
C THR A 618 11.93 -12.55 7.53
N ILE A 619 11.79 -13.87 7.36
CA ILE A 619 11.21 -14.78 8.36
C ILE A 619 11.97 -14.71 9.68
N ALA A 620 13.31 -14.65 9.63
CA ALA A 620 14.15 -14.51 10.81
C ALA A 620 13.85 -13.23 11.62
N ARG A 621 13.62 -12.11 10.92
CA ARG A 621 13.27 -10.83 11.55
C ARG A 621 11.86 -10.87 12.15
N ALA A 622 10.91 -11.46 11.43
CA ALA A 622 9.53 -11.65 11.91
C ALA A 622 9.52 -12.53 13.18
N TRP A 623 10.28 -13.63 13.19
CA TRP A 623 10.45 -14.51 14.34
C TRP A 623 10.96 -13.76 15.58
N ILE A 624 12.03 -12.95 15.44
CA ILE A 624 12.57 -12.16 16.55
C ILE A 624 11.50 -11.19 17.10
N ASP A 625 10.76 -10.51 16.23
CA ASP A 625 9.71 -9.57 16.67
C ASP A 625 8.57 -10.29 17.40
N THR A 626 8.09 -11.43 16.88
CA THR A 626 7.02 -12.21 17.51
C THR A 626 7.47 -12.81 18.84
N ALA A 627 8.66 -13.40 18.91
CA ALA A 627 9.18 -13.97 20.14
C ALA A 627 9.45 -12.91 21.21
N LYS A 628 9.94 -11.72 20.84
CA LYS A 628 10.13 -10.60 21.78
C LYS A 628 8.82 -10.08 22.36
N LYS A 629 7.70 -10.15 21.63
CA LYS A 629 6.38 -9.77 22.14
C LYS A 629 5.81 -10.80 23.12
N ASN A 630 6.14 -12.09 22.93
CA ASN A 630 5.50 -13.20 23.64
C ASN A 630 6.44 -13.96 24.59
N LEU A 631 7.54 -13.36 25.06
CA LEU A 631 8.64 -14.04 25.76
C LEU A 631 8.22 -15.07 26.83
N ASN A 632 7.18 -14.78 27.62
CA ASN A 632 6.74 -15.62 28.73
C ASN A 632 5.71 -16.69 28.34
N GLN A 633 5.17 -16.62 27.13
CA GLN A 633 4.19 -17.58 26.64
C GLN A 633 4.88 -18.85 26.11
N ILE A 634 4.15 -19.97 26.13
CA ILE A 634 4.60 -21.24 25.55
C ILE A 634 4.49 -21.14 24.03
N ALA A 635 5.60 -21.40 23.34
CA ALA A 635 5.66 -21.44 21.88
C ALA A 635 5.38 -22.85 21.34
N ILE A 636 6.08 -23.86 21.89
CA ILE A 636 5.98 -25.26 21.45
C ILE A 636 5.80 -26.15 22.68
N ILE A 637 4.92 -27.14 22.56
CA ILE A 637 4.89 -28.31 23.43
C ILE A 637 5.25 -29.52 22.57
N ASP A 638 6.31 -30.23 22.95
CA ASP A 638 6.82 -31.40 22.24
C ASP A 638 6.85 -32.62 23.16
N THR A 639 6.56 -33.80 22.61
CA THR A 639 6.53 -35.05 23.38
C THR A 639 7.86 -35.40 24.05
N LEU A 640 8.99 -35.00 23.47
CA LEU A 640 10.33 -35.29 23.98
C LEU A 640 10.94 -34.08 24.70
N ALA A 641 10.75 -32.87 24.16
CA ALA A 641 11.38 -31.66 24.71
C ALA A 641 10.56 -30.96 25.81
N GLY A 642 9.28 -31.32 25.98
CA GLY A 642 8.36 -30.68 26.92
C GLY A 642 7.94 -29.28 26.49
N ASP A 643 7.60 -28.43 27.46
CA ASP A 643 7.11 -27.09 27.23
C ASP A 643 8.25 -26.10 26.99
N ILE A 644 8.23 -25.41 25.86
CA ILE A 644 9.25 -24.43 25.47
C ILE A 644 8.61 -23.06 25.29
N SER A 645 9.03 -22.08 26.10
CA SER A 645 8.60 -20.69 25.97
C SER A 645 9.24 -19.98 24.77
N TYR A 646 8.62 -18.89 24.30
CA TYR A 646 9.21 -18.04 23.24
C TYR A 646 10.60 -17.52 23.63
N ARG A 647 10.82 -17.17 24.91
CA ARG A 647 12.15 -16.76 25.40
C ARG A 647 13.18 -17.86 25.21
N LYS A 648 12.87 -19.10 25.60
CA LYS A 648 13.77 -20.24 25.46
C LYS A 648 13.99 -20.59 23.99
N MET A 649 12.92 -20.64 23.19
CA MET A 649 12.98 -20.90 21.75
C MET A 649 13.84 -19.86 21.02
N LEU A 650 13.64 -18.56 21.29
CA LEU A 650 14.43 -17.50 20.68
C LEU A 650 15.90 -17.61 21.08
N THR A 651 16.19 -17.81 22.37
CA THR A 651 17.55 -18.01 22.87
C THR A 651 18.26 -19.16 22.16
N LEU A 652 17.62 -20.33 22.08
CA LEU A 652 18.19 -21.50 21.42
C LEU A 652 18.34 -21.26 19.92
N SER A 653 17.39 -20.57 19.28
CA SER A 653 17.48 -20.28 17.84
C SER A 653 18.64 -19.33 17.52
N LEU A 654 18.88 -18.34 18.40
CA LEU A 654 19.99 -17.39 18.34
C LEU A 654 21.34 -18.03 18.71
N PHE A 655 21.33 -19.11 19.48
CA PHE A 655 22.56 -19.81 19.83
C PHE A 655 22.95 -20.83 18.75
N LEU A 656 21.98 -21.60 18.24
CA LEU A 656 22.20 -22.60 17.19
C LEU A 656 22.65 -21.97 15.86
N ASN A 657 22.25 -20.72 15.53
CA ASN A 657 22.78 -20.09 14.32
C ASN A 657 24.31 -19.87 14.38
N PHE A 658 24.90 -19.62 15.56
CA PHE A 658 26.35 -19.50 15.67
C PHE A 658 27.04 -20.84 15.41
N PHE A 659 26.44 -21.93 15.90
CA PHE A 659 26.92 -23.28 15.62
C PHE A 659 26.88 -23.57 14.12
N ILE A 660 25.76 -23.26 13.45
CA ILE A 660 25.60 -23.41 12.00
C ILE A 660 26.67 -22.59 11.25
N LYS A 661 26.80 -21.28 11.56
CA LYS A 661 27.79 -20.41 10.89
C LYS A 661 29.23 -20.90 11.11
N ARG A 662 29.56 -21.36 12.32
CA ARG A 662 30.87 -21.93 12.63
C ARG A 662 31.15 -23.18 11.78
N LYS A 663 30.21 -24.12 11.72
CA LYS A 663 30.35 -25.34 10.92
C LYS A 663 30.48 -25.05 9.42
N SER A 664 29.67 -24.13 8.89
CA SER A 664 29.79 -23.68 7.50
C SER A 664 31.16 -23.06 7.20
N LYS A 665 31.75 -22.33 8.15
CA LYS A 665 33.11 -21.76 8.00
C LYS A 665 34.18 -22.84 8.07
N GLU A 666 34.07 -23.80 9.00
CA GLU A 666 35.00 -24.94 9.12
C GLU A 666 35.04 -25.78 7.83
N LEU A 667 33.89 -25.96 7.17
CA LEU A 667 33.77 -26.75 5.94
C LEU A 667 34.08 -25.94 4.67
N ASN A 668 34.35 -24.64 4.77
CA ASN A 668 34.65 -23.73 3.65
C ASN A 668 33.68 -23.85 2.45
N ILE A 669 32.38 -23.92 2.75
CA ILE A 669 31.35 -24.19 1.74
C ILE A 669 31.02 -22.93 0.94
N ASN A 670 31.31 -22.98 -0.37
CA ASN A 670 30.93 -21.95 -1.34
C ASN A 670 30.18 -22.60 -2.51
N PRO A 671 28.83 -22.58 -2.52
CA PRO A 671 28.05 -23.22 -3.58
C PRO A 671 28.35 -22.61 -4.95
N GLN A 672 28.69 -23.45 -5.93
CA GLN A 672 28.88 -23.03 -7.33
C GLN A 672 27.61 -23.37 -8.11
N ARG A 673 26.59 -22.52 -8.00
CA ARG A 673 25.33 -22.67 -8.74
C ARG A 673 25.23 -21.62 -9.85
N GLY A 674 24.40 -21.90 -10.87
CA GLY A 674 24.17 -20.99 -12.00
C GLY A 674 23.52 -19.66 -11.58
N SER A 675 23.46 -18.68 -12.50
CA SER A 675 22.92 -17.34 -12.23
C SER A 675 21.45 -17.31 -11.78
N TYR A 676 20.67 -18.34 -12.12
CA TYR A 676 19.27 -18.49 -11.75
C TYR A 676 19.05 -19.13 -10.37
N ALA A 677 20.10 -19.66 -9.74
CA ALA A 677 20.04 -20.33 -8.45
C ALA A 677 20.61 -19.43 -7.34
N PRO A 678 20.19 -19.63 -6.07
CA PRO A 678 20.69 -18.83 -4.98
C PRO A 678 22.16 -19.14 -4.68
N LYS A 679 22.90 -18.12 -4.26
CA LYS A 679 24.33 -18.21 -3.91
C LYS A 679 24.55 -18.69 -2.48
N GLU A 680 23.54 -18.52 -1.64
CA GLU A 680 23.57 -18.91 -0.24
C GLU A 680 23.64 -20.43 -0.10
N GLU A 681 24.38 -20.89 0.90
CA GLU A 681 24.51 -22.31 1.23
C GLU A 681 23.16 -22.91 1.66
N ALA A 682 22.89 -24.11 1.17
CA ALA A 682 21.71 -24.90 1.51
C ALA A 682 22.05 -25.89 2.63
N ILE A 683 21.27 -25.84 3.72
CA ILE A 683 21.39 -26.74 4.86
C ILE A 683 20.28 -27.78 4.79
N GLY A 684 20.67 -29.06 4.76
CA GLY A 684 19.74 -30.17 4.80
C GLY A 684 19.17 -30.36 6.20
N ILE A 685 17.86 -30.58 6.29
CA ILE A 685 17.15 -30.90 7.53
C ILE A 685 16.41 -32.21 7.32
N LEU A 686 16.78 -33.24 8.09
CA LEU A 686 16.20 -34.58 8.01
C LEU A 686 15.57 -34.92 9.37
N LEU A 687 14.50 -34.21 9.71
CA LEU A 687 13.83 -34.33 10.99
C LEU A 687 12.29 -34.39 10.80
N PRO A 688 11.56 -35.13 11.65
CA PRO A 688 10.11 -35.16 11.62
C PRO A 688 9.52 -33.89 12.24
N ALA A 689 8.18 -33.76 12.23
CA ALA A 689 7.47 -32.67 12.91
C ALA A 689 7.80 -32.69 14.42
N SER A 690 8.66 -31.78 14.85
CA SER A 690 9.28 -31.81 16.18
C SER A 690 9.81 -30.44 16.57
N PHE A 691 10.09 -30.27 17.87
CA PHE A 691 10.84 -29.13 18.39
C PHE A 691 12.18 -28.93 17.67
N ALA A 692 12.94 -30.01 17.48
CA ALA A 692 14.26 -29.96 16.83
C ALA A 692 14.17 -29.45 15.38
N SER A 693 13.17 -29.91 14.62
CA SER A 693 12.94 -29.45 13.24
C SER A 693 12.57 -27.97 13.18
N SER A 694 11.66 -27.53 14.07
CA SER A 694 11.24 -26.13 14.17
C SER A 694 12.40 -25.20 14.55
N LEU A 695 13.21 -25.62 15.54
CA LEU A 695 14.39 -24.88 15.98
C LEU A 695 15.42 -24.75 14.86
N THR A 696 15.72 -25.86 14.18
CA THR A 696 16.72 -25.91 13.11
C THR A 696 16.30 -25.02 11.95
N ASN A 697 15.04 -25.10 11.50
CA ASN A 697 14.52 -24.26 10.43
C ASN A 697 14.69 -22.76 10.75
N LEU A 698 14.28 -22.33 11.95
CA LEU A 698 14.44 -20.92 12.36
C LEU A 698 15.92 -20.51 12.45
N SER A 699 16.78 -21.36 12.98
CA SER A 699 18.22 -21.08 13.12
C SER A 699 18.96 -20.99 11.79
N VAL A 700 18.60 -21.83 10.81
CA VAL A 700 19.14 -21.74 9.44
C VAL A 700 18.77 -20.40 8.80
N LEU A 701 17.52 -19.96 8.99
CA LEU A 701 17.06 -18.67 8.45
C LEU A 701 17.72 -17.47 9.17
N ILE A 702 17.94 -17.55 10.49
CA ILE A 702 18.72 -16.54 11.23
C ILE A 702 20.19 -16.55 10.77
N ALA A 703 20.72 -17.71 10.38
CA ALA A 703 22.05 -17.82 9.82
C ALA A 703 22.20 -17.20 8.42
N GLU A 704 21.09 -16.72 7.82
CA GLU A 704 20.99 -16.23 6.44
C GLU A 704 21.42 -17.31 5.43
N LYS A 705 20.98 -18.55 5.71
CA LYS A 705 21.18 -19.75 4.89
C LYS A 705 19.82 -20.28 4.39
N ILE A 706 19.85 -21.22 3.46
CA ILE A 706 18.64 -21.80 2.86
C ILE A 706 18.30 -23.10 3.56
N ALA A 707 17.07 -23.24 4.05
CA ALA A 707 16.59 -24.48 4.65
C ALA A 707 16.09 -25.45 3.56
N VAL A 708 16.56 -26.69 3.60
CA VAL A 708 16.10 -27.77 2.71
C VAL A 708 15.62 -28.93 3.56
N ASN A 709 14.30 -29.02 3.76
CA ASN A 709 13.70 -30.13 4.50
C ASN A 709 13.62 -31.35 3.56
N LEU A 710 14.39 -32.38 3.87
CA LEU A 710 14.60 -33.54 3.02
C LEU A 710 13.50 -34.59 3.24
N ASN A 711 12.90 -35.05 2.14
CA ASN A 711 11.85 -36.06 2.19
C ASN A 711 12.44 -37.46 2.39
N PHE A 712 12.46 -37.92 3.63
CA PHE A 712 12.93 -39.26 4.00
C PHE A 712 11.99 -40.40 3.57
N THR A 713 10.78 -40.09 3.09
CA THR A 713 9.83 -41.09 2.55
C THR A 713 9.94 -41.26 1.04
N ALA A 714 10.67 -40.39 0.33
CA ALA A 714 10.77 -40.45 -1.14
C ALA A 714 11.71 -41.57 -1.66
N GLY A 715 12.42 -42.27 -0.77
CA GLY A 715 13.42 -43.27 -1.09
C GLY A 715 14.82 -42.68 -1.32
N GLU A 716 15.85 -43.52 -1.19
CA GLU A 716 17.26 -43.12 -1.18
C GLU A 716 17.68 -42.41 -2.47
N LYS A 717 17.25 -42.90 -3.64
CA LYS A 717 17.61 -42.31 -4.95
C LYS A 717 17.11 -40.86 -5.08
N ALA A 718 15.87 -40.61 -4.68
CA ALA A 718 15.27 -39.27 -4.71
C ALA A 718 15.99 -38.34 -3.73
N LEU A 719 16.32 -38.85 -2.53
CA LEU A 719 17.05 -38.10 -1.52
C LEU A 719 18.46 -37.69 -2.00
N LYS A 720 19.23 -38.62 -2.58
CA LYS A 720 20.56 -38.33 -3.15
C LYS A 720 20.48 -37.32 -4.30
N ALA A 721 19.46 -37.43 -5.16
CA ALA A 721 19.23 -36.46 -6.23
C ALA A 721 18.95 -35.05 -5.69
N ALA A 722 18.15 -34.94 -4.62
CA ALA A 722 17.88 -33.67 -3.95
C ALA A 722 19.14 -33.06 -3.31
N ILE A 723 19.92 -33.87 -2.58
CA ILE A 723 21.20 -33.46 -1.97
C ILE A 723 22.17 -32.94 -3.02
N LYS A 724 22.32 -33.66 -4.14
CA LYS A 724 23.20 -33.27 -5.24
C LYS A 724 22.73 -31.99 -5.92
N ASN A 725 21.44 -31.88 -6.26
CA ASN A 725 20.89 -30.72 -6.96
C ASN A 725 20.99 -29.43 -6.10
N ALA A 726 20.68 -29.54 -4.80
CA ALA A 726 20.84 -28.45 -3.85
C ALA A 726 22.29 -28.23 -3.37
N GLN A 727 23.26 -29.05 -3.79
CA GLN A 727 24.66 -28.99 -3.32
C GLN A 727 24.75 -28.95 -1.79
N ILE A 728 24.04 -29.84 -1.12
CA ILE A 728 24.02 -29.90 0.36
C ILE A 728 25.27 -30.63 0.84
N SER A 729 26.00 -30.01 1.78
CA SER A 729 27.15 -30.63 2.44
C SER A 729 26.91 -30.96 3.92
N GLN A 730 25.90 -30.33 4.54
CA GLN A 730 25.55 -30.50 5.95
C GLN A 730 24.09 -30.93 6.09
N ILE A 731 23.83 -31.99 6.85
CA ILE A 731 22.47 -32.45 7.15
C ILE A 731 22.29 -32.55 8.66
N TYR A 732 21.30 -31.83 9.19
CA TYR A 732 20.91 -31.88 10.59
C TYR A 732 19.84 -32.98 10.78
N THR A 733 20.12 -33.91 11.69
CA THR A 733 19.27 -35.10 11.95
C THR A 733 19.37 -35.53 13.43
N SER A 734 18.75 -36.64 13.80
CA SER A 734 18.83 -37.26 15.13
C SER A 734 19.19 -38.73 14.99
N LYS A 735 20.06 -39.24 15.88
CA LYS A 735 20.44 -40.66 15.95
C LYS A 735 19.19 -41.52 16.20
N THR A 736 18.41 -41.13 17.21
CA THR A 736 17.14 -41.81 17.54
C THR A 736 16.13 -41.77 16.39
N PHE A 737 16.12 -40.70 15.60
CA PHE A 737 15.23 -40.62 14.45
C PHE A 737 15.66 -41.55 13.30
N LEU A 738 16.96 -41.64 13.01
CA LEU A 738 17.47 -42.58 12.00
C LEU A 738 17.22 -44.04 12.40
N GLU A 739 17.41 -44.39 13.68
CA GLU A 739 17.08 -45.72 14.20
C GLU A 739 15.58 -46.04 14.02
N LYS A 740 14.70 -45.08 14.30
CA LYS A 740 13.25 -45.23 14.06
C LYS A 740 12.93 -45.44 12.58
N LEU A 741 13.63 -44.77 11.67
CA LEU A 741 13.46 -44.97 10.22
C LEU A 741 13.94 -46.35 9.80
N ALA A 742 15.11 -46.80 10.30
CA ALA A 742 15.65 -48.13 10.04
C ALA A 742 14.69 -49.22 10.51
N ASN A 743 14.10 -49.07 11.70
CA ASN A 743 13.08 -49.98 12.24
C ASN A 743 11.79 -50.00 11.40
N LYS A 744 11.51 -48.94 10.64
CA LYS A 744 10.41 -48.86 9.66
C LYS A 744 10.82 -49.33 8.26
N GLY A 745 12.00 -49.92 8.11
CA GLY A 745 12.53 -50.42 6.84
C GLY A 745 13.12 -49.34 5.92
N ILE A 746 13.34 -48.13 6.42
CA ILE A 746 13.92 -47.00 5.67
C ILE A 746 15.37 -46.81 6.10
N ASN A 747 16.30 -47.48 5.42
CA ASN A 747 17.73 -47.30 5.61
C ASN A 747 18.26 -46.23 4.63
N LEU A 748 18.91 -45.20 5.17
CA LEU A 748 19.42 -44.07 4.37
C LEU A 748 20.94 -44.06 4.42
N ASN A 749 21.58 -44.30 3.27
CA ASN A 749 23.02 -44.19 3.13
C ASN A 749 23.39 -42.83 2.53
N PHE A 750 24.33 -42.14 3.18
CA PHE A 750 24.85 -40.85 2.73
C PHE A 750 26.28 -41.01 2.23
N ASP A 751 26.65 -40.23 1.21
CA ASP A 751 27.99 -40.22 0.65
C ASP A 751 29.00 -39.62 1.67
N THR A 752 30.28 -39.98 1.56
CA THR A 752 31.32 -39.61 2.56
C THR A 752 31.59 -38.11 2.67
N ASN A 753 31.21 -37.34 1.67
CA ASN A 753 31.30 -35.89 1.61
C ASN A 753 30.12 -35.16 2.31
N ILE A 754 29.15 -35.90 2.83
CA ILE A 754 27.99 -35.35 3.55
C ILE A 754 28.23 -35.43 5.05
N HIS A 755 28.22 -34.28 5.72
CA HIS A 755 28.39 -34.18 7.16
C HIS A 755 27.04 -34.27 7.88
N LEU A 756 26.79 -35.42 8.53
CA LEU A 756 25.63 -35.59 9.41
C LEU A 756 25.92 -34.94 10.77
N ILE A 757 25.06 -34.02 11.17
CA ILE A 757 25.12 -33.32 12.45
C ILE A 757 23.93 -33.80 13.28
N TYR A 758 24.23 -34.48 14.38
CA TYR A 758 23.21 -35.06 15.25
C TYR A 758 22.76 -34.09 16.34
N PHE A 759 21.46 -34.01 16.55
CA PHE A 759 20.88 -33.12 17.55
C PHE A 759 21.26 -33.51 18.98
N GLU A 760 21.51 -34.78 19.24
CA GLU A 760 22.05 -35.28 20.50
C GLU A 760 23.40 -34.62 20.83
N ASP A 761 24.30 -34.54 19.85
CA ASP A 761 25.63 -33.94 19.99
C ASP A 761 25.53 -32.41 20.18
N ILE A 762 24.57 -31.75 19.51
CA ILE A 762 24.28 -30.32 19.72
C ILE A 762 23.81 -30.07 21.16
N VAL A 763 22.93 -30.93 21.69
CA VAL A 763 22.43 -30.82 23.06
C VAL A 763 23.56 -30.98 24.08
N GLU A 764 24.51 -31.89 23.84
CA GLU A 764 25.72 -32.03 24.66
C GLU A 764 26.60 -30.78 24.62
N ASP A 765 26.88 -30.23 23.42
CA ASP A 765 27.62 -28.97 23.26
C ASP A 765 26.94 -27.81 24.01
N PHE A 766 25.60 -27.73 23.94
CA PHE A 766 24.84 -26.69 24.62
C PHE A 766 24.88 -26.86 26.14
N LYS A 767 24.86 -28.09 26.65
CA LYS A 767 25.02 -28.39 28.08
C LYS A 767 26.40 -27.97 28.60
N MET A 768 27.45 -28.05 27.78
CA MET A 768 28.79 -27.56 28.13
C MET A 768 28.87 -26.04 28.14
N GLN A 769 28.01 -25.34 27.37
CA GLN A 769 28.03 -23.89 27.21
C GLN A 769 26.88 -23.16 27.95
N LYS A 770 26.40 -23.73 29.06
CA LYS A 770 25.25 -23.20 29.84
C LYS A 770 25.36 -21.72 30.20
N THR A 771 26.57 -21.24 30.56
CA THR A 771 26.79 -19.83 30.93
C THR A 771 26.54 -18.88 29.76
N LYS A 772 26.96 -19.26 28.53
CA LYS A 772 26.70 -18.48 27.31
C LYS A 772 25.24 -18.52 26.90
N ILE A 773 24.56 -19.65 27.08
CA ILE A 773 23.12 -19.75 26.81
C ILE A 773 22.34 -18.87 27.81
N PHE A 774 22.73 -18.88 29.08
CA PHE A 774 22.13 -18.03 30.09
C PHE A 774 22.35 -16.54 29.80
N SER A 775 23.57 -16.14 29.40
CA SER A 775 23.84 -14.75 29.00
C SER A 775 23.07 -14.35 27.73
N MET A 776 22.94 -15.25 26.75
CA MET A 776 22.08 -15.04 25.58
C MET A 776 20.62 -14.86 25.99
N MET A 777 20.12 -15.66 26.94
CA MET A 777 18.76 -15.54 27.44
C MET A 777 18.51 -14.20 28.13
N LEU A 778 19.49 -13.70 28.90
CA LEU A 778 19.46 -12.37 29.51
C LEU A 778 19.43 -11.28 28.43
N ALA A 779 20.30 -11.40 27.42
CA ALA A 779 20.35 -10.49 26.27
C ALA A 779 19.02 -10.47 25.50
N VAL A 780 18.43 -11.63 25.20
CA VAL A 780 17.11 -11.77 24.57
C VAL A 780 16.02 -11.11 25.42
N SER A 781 16.12 -11.18 26.74
CA SER A 781 15.12 -10.59 27.65
C SER A 781 15.19 -9.07 27.66
N ILE A 782 16.40 -8.49 27.75
CA ILE A 782 16.60 -7.06 27.98
C ILE A 782 16.72 -6.27 26.67
N ILE A 783 17.45 -6.79 25.67
CA ILE A 783 17.78 -6.04 24.45
C ILE A 783 16.54 -5.85 23.56
N PRO A 784 16.26 -4.63 23.07
CA PRO A 784 15.18 -4.37 22.13
C PRO A 784 15.31 -5.16 20.81
N SER A 785 14.17 -5.49 20.18
CA SER A 785 14.18 -6.34 18.96
C SER A 785 14.95 -5.72 17.80
N PHE A 786 14.99 -4.39 17.68
CA PHE A 786 15.71 -3.73 16.59
C PHE A 786 17.23 -3.94 16.66
N ILE A 787 17.81 -4.03 17.85
CA ILE A 787 19.24 -4.31 18.05
C ILE A 787 19.54 -5.77 17.74
N LEU A 788 18.75 -6.71 18.28
CA LEU A 788 18.89 -8.14 17.99
C LEU A 788 18.84 -8.39 16.48
N LYS A 789 17.86 -7.79 15.78
CA LYS A 789 17.74 -7.91 14.34
C LYS A 789 18.96 -7.36 13.59
N SER A 790 19.56 -6.26 14.05
CA SER A 790 20.77 -5.71 13.42
C SER A 790 22.00 -6.59 13.61
N ILE A 791 22.11 -7.31 14.73
CA ILE A 791 23.25 -8.19 15.04
C ILE A 791 23.11 -9.53 14.31
N PHE A 792 21.93 -10.16 14.40
CA PHE A 792 21.76 -11.56 14.00
C PHE A 792 21.26 -11.75 12.56
N THR A 793 20.48 -10.80 12.04
CA THR A 793 19.86 -10.88 10.71
C THR A 793 19.89 -9.50 10.03
N PRO A 794 21.09 -9.01 9.68
CA PRO A 794 21.27 -7.67 9.11
C PRO A 794 20.57 -7.52 7.75
N SER A 795 20.41 -8.60 6.97
CA SER A 795 19.73 -8.56 5.69
C SER A 795 18.25 -8.21 5.85
N LYS A 796 17.78 -7.28 5.02
CA LYS A 796 16.37 -6.90 4.90
C LYS A 796 15.75 -7.38 3.59
N ASN A 797 16.48 -8.18 2.81
CA ASN A 797 16.04 -8.63 1.50
C ASN A 797 14.99 -9.75 1.65
N ASN A 798 13.71 -9.39 1.60
CA ASN A 798 12.61 -10.36 1.65
C ASN A 798 12.44 -11.18 0.34
N LEU A 799 13.18 -10.86 -0.72
CA LEU A 799 13.22 -11.64 -1.96
C LEU A 799 14.31 -12.73 -1.95
N ALA A 800 15.18 -12.76 -0.94
CA ALA A 800 16.15 -13.83 -0.77
C ALA A 800 15.44 -15.19 -0.55
N ILE A 801 15.95 -16.24 -1.20
CA ILE A 801 15.45 -17.61 -1.05
C ILE A 801 15.62 -18.03 0.42
N ALA A 802 14.53 -18.50 1.03
CA ALA A 802 14.51 -18.95 2.41
C ALA A 802 14.51 -20.48 2.47
N VAL A 803 13.72 -21.11 1.59
CA VAL A 803 13.47 -22.55 1.63
C VAL A 803 13.51 -23.12 0.21
N ILE A 804 14.09 -24.32 0.08
CA ILE A 804 13.90 -25.16 -1.10
C ILE A 804 13.19 -26.44 -0.66
N LEU A 805 12.06 -26.74 -1.29
CA LEU A 805 11.31 -27.99 -1.05
C LEU A 805 11.33 -28.85 -2.29
N PHE A 806 11.68 -30.11 -2.14
CA PHE A 806 11.69 -31.04 -3.26
C PHE A 806 10.33 -31.69 -3.46
N SER A 807 9.67 -31.36 -4.57
CA SER A 807 8.44 -32.02 -4.97
C SER A 807 8.74 -33.29 -5.76
N SER A 808 8.06 -34.37 -5.40
CA SER A 808 8.01 -35.60 -6.20
C SER A 808 7.13 -35.33 -7.40
N GLY A 809 7.72 -34.88 -8.51
CA GLY A 809 7.00 -34.73 -9.76
C GLY A 809 6.46 -36.09 -10.23
N SER A 810 5.29 -36.10 -10.86
CA SER A 810 4.70 -37.29 -11.50
C SER A 810 5.51 -37.82 -12.70
N GLU A 811 6.58 -37.12 -13.10
CA GLU A 811 7.26 -37.29 -14.40
C GLU A 811 8.79 -37.48 -14.33
N GLY A 812 9.44 -37.53 -13.15
CA GLY A 812 10.90 -37.70 -13.11
C GLY A 812 11.61 -37.40 -11.79
N SER A 813 12.89 -37.01 -11.88
CA SER A 813 13.76 -36.61 -10.77
C SER A 813 13.12 -35.49 -9.91
N PRO A 814 13.32 -35.48 -8.57
CA PRO A 814 12.72 -34.47 -7.69
C PRO A 814 13.10 -33.04 -8.08
N LYS A 815 12.10 -32.14 -8.14
CA LYS A 815 12.30 -30.73 -8.51
C LYS A 815 12.36 -29.87 -7.26
N GLY A 816 13.39 -29.04 -7.14
CA GLY A 816 13.55 -28.13 -6.01
C GLY A 816 12.72 -26.85 -6.21
N VAL A 817 11.60 -26.71 -5.52
CA VAL A 817 10.78 -25.49 -5.53
C VAL A 817 11.46 -24.42 -4.66
N MET A 818 11.85 -23.30 -5.26
CA MET A 818 12.50 -22.19 -4.55
C MET A 818 11.47 -21.20 -4.01
N LEU A 819 11.47 -21.02 -2.68
CA LEU A 819 10.56 -20.13 -1.95
C LEU A 819 11.34 -19.04 -1.24
N ASN A 820 11.02 -17.79 -1.52
CA ASN A 820 11.62 -16.66 -0.81
C ASN A 820 10.85 -16.29 0.46
N ASN A 821 11.45 -15.42 1.27
CA ASN A 821 10.84 -14.96 2.53
C ASN A 821 9.46 -14.33 2.29
N ARG A 822 9.30 -13.53 1.22
CA ARG A 822 8.02 -12.89 0.87
C ARG A 822 6.94 -13.92 0.54
N ASN A 823 7.24 -14.99 -0.19
CA ASN A 823 6.26 -16.03 -0.54
C ASN A 823 5.65 -16.66 0.72
N ILE A 824 6.50 -17.09 1.64
CA ILE A 824 6.09 -17.77 2.89
C ILE A 824 5.33 -16.81 3.80
N LEU A 825 5.86 -15.60 4.04
CA LEU A 825 5.19 -14.62 4.91
C LEU A 825 3.87 -14.12 4.32
N SER A 826 3.77 -14.01 3.00
CA SER A 826 2.50 -13.66 2.34
C SER A 826 1.48 -14.76 2.59
N ASN A 827 1.82 -16.04 2.37
CA ASN A 827 0.86 -17.11 2.59
C ASN A 827 0.47 -17.29 4.06
N ILE A 828 1.40 -17.11 4.99
CA ILE A 828 1.12 -17.07 6.43
C ILE A 828 0.11 -15.98 6.78
N ALA A 829 0.31 -14.76 6.27
CA ALA A 829 -0.63 -13.65 6.51
C ALA A 829 -2.01 -13.93 5.88
N GLN A 830 -2.04 -14.50 4.68
CA GLN A 830 -3.28 -14.90 4.01
C GLN A 830 -4.06 -15.95 4.80
N ILE A 831 -3.38 -16.98 5.30
CA ILE A 831 -3.95 -18.06 6.10
C ILE A 831 -4.43 -17.54 7.45
N SER A 832 -3.64 -16.68 8.12
CA SER A 832 -4.01 -16.11 9.43
C SER A 832 -5.28 -15.25 9.33
N ASP A 833 -5.43 -14.47 8.25
CA ASP A 833 -6.61 -13.64 7.99
C ASP A 833 -7.89 -14.48 7.82
N VAL A 834 -7.82 -15.61 7.10
CA VAL A 834 -9.01 -16.48 6.86
C VAL A 834 -9.34 -17.39 8.04
N LEU A 835 -8.34 -17.88 8.77
CA LEU A 835 -8.56 -18.71 9.97
C LEU A 835 -9.12 -17.90 11.14
N CYS A 836 -9.06 -16.55 11.08
CA CYS A 836 -9.43 -15.64 12.15
C CYS A 836 -8.78 -16.06 13.47
N THR A 837 -7.45 -16.20 13.47
CA THR A 837 -6.71 -16.83 14.56
C THR A 837 -6.91 -16.10 15.90
N ARG A 838 -7.32 -16.85 16.93
CA ARG A 838 -7.65 -16.37 18.28
C ARG A 838 -6.43 -16.43 19.20
N ASN A 839 -6.48 -15.72 20.33
CA ASN A 839 -5.36 -15.71 21.28
C ASN A 839 -5.19 -17.05 22.01
N ASN A 840 -6.28 -17.80 22.15
CA ASN A 840 -6.31 -19.12 22.76
C ASN A 840 -6.18 -20.27 21.75
N ASP A 841 -5.96 -19.97 20.46
CA ASP A 841 -5.78 -21.02 19.47
C ASP A 841 -4.50 -21.82 19.74
N VAL A 842 -4.60 -23.12 19.44
CA VAL A 842 -3.51 -24.08 19.55
C VAL A 842 -3.51 -24.93 18.28
N ILE A 843 -2.38 -24.95 17.57
CA ILE A 843 -2.23 -25.68 16.30
C ILE A 843 -1.50 -27.01 16.54
N LEU A 844 -2.06 -28.10 16.03
CA LEU A 844 -1.35 -29.37 15.96
C LEU A 844 -0.35 -29.37 14.80
N SER A 845 0.91 -29.57 15.13
CA SER A 845 2.05 -29.68 14.22
C SER A 845 2.47 -31.13 14.06
N SER A 846 1.64 -31.91 13.37
CA SER A 846 1.91 -33.33 13.05
C SER A 846 2.28 -33.58 11.59
N LEU A 847 2.05 -32.59 10.72
CA LEU A 847 2.34 -32.73 9.29
C LEU A 847 3.85 -32.63 9.02
N PRO A 848 4.40 -33.46 8.10
CA PRO A 848 5.84 -33.48 7.89
C PRO A 848 6.41 -32.16 7.31
N PRO A 849 7.46 -31.55 7.91
CA PRO A 849 8.03 -30.27 7.46
C PRO A 849 8.76 -30.30 6.10
N PHE A 850 9.01 -31.47 5.53
CA PHE A 850 9.53 -31.59 4.15
C PHE A 850 8.44 -31.41 3.08
N HIS A 851 7.18 -31.23 3.49
CA HIS A 851 6.10 -30.75 2.65
C HIS A 851 5.73 -29.32 3.02
N ALA A 852 5.39 -28.49 2.03
CA ALA A 852 5.02 -27.09 2.26
C ALA A 852 3.82 -26.95 3.22
N PHE A 853 2.91 -27.92 3.24
CA PHE A 853 1.77 -27.93 4.16
C PHE A 853 2.21 -28.09 5.62
N GLY A 854 3.13 -29.01 5.90
CA GLY A 854 3.73 -29.13 7.22
C GLY A 854 4.55 -27.89 7.58
N LEU A 855 5.43 -27.45 6.67
CA LEU A 855 6.39 -26.38 6.95
C LEU A 855 5.72 -25.01 7.14
N THR A 856 4.92 -24.55 6.18
CA THR A 856 4.34 -23.20 6.26
C THR A 856 3.21 -23.16 7.27
N VAL A 857 2.25 -24.08 7.18
CA VAL A 857 0.98 -23.98 7.93
C VAL A 857 1.11 -24.49 9.35
N THR A 858 1.86 -25.57 9.57
CA THR A 858 1.94 -26.18 10.90
C THR A 858 3.25 -25.88 11.63
N THR A 859 4.33 -25.47 10.95
CA THR A 859 5.59 -25.07 11.61
C THR A 859 5.75 -23.55 11.70
N PHE A 860 5.78 -22.84 10.58
CA PHE A 860 6.06 -21.39 10.60
C PHE A 860 4.89 -20.54 11.05
N LEU A 861 3.67 -20.77 10.53
CA LEU A 861 2.47 -19.99 10.88
C LEU A 861 2.30 -19.84 12.40
N PRO A 862 2.22 -20.91 13.23
CA PRO A 862 2.02 -20.72 14.66
C PRO A 862 3.15 -19.92 15.33
N LEU A 863 4.41 -20.19 14.97
CA LEU A 863 5.56 -19.54 15.58
C LEU A 863 5.66 -18.05 15.23
N LEU A 864 5.36 -17.69 13.98
CA LEU A 864 5.44 -16.31 13.50
C LEU A 864 4.22 -15.48 13.87
N GLU A 865 3.06 -16.13 14.03
CA GLU A 865 1.83 -15.47 14.46
C GLU A 865 1.74 -15.33 15.99
N GLY A 866 2.45 -16.15 16.76
CA GLY A 866 2.35 -16.12 18.23
C GLY A 866 1.34 -17.14 18.79
N ILE A 867 1.02 -18.18 18.01
CA ILE A 867 0.06 -19.22 18.35
C ILE A 867 0.83 -20.42 18.92
N LYS A 868 0.31 -21.04 19.97
CA LYS A 868 0.93 -22.22 20.58
C LYS A 868 0.89 -23.40 19.60
N SER A 869 2.04 -24.06 19.41
CA SER A 869 2.21 -25.22 18.54
C SER A 869 2.41 -26.49 19.38
N ILE A 870 1.74 -27.58 19.00
CA ILE A 870 1.89 -28.90 19.63
C ILE A 870 2.52 -29.84 18.60
N THR A 871 3.78 -30.19 18.78
CA THR A 871 4.49 -31.04 17.82
C THR A 871 4.28 -32.52 18.13
N PHE A 872 3.92 -33.29 17.10
CA PHE A 872 3.76 -34.73 17.20
C PHE A 872 4.40 -35.43 16.00
N SER A 873 5.46 -36.19 16.23
CA SER A 873 6.37 -36.66 15.16
C SER A 873 5.80 -37.70 14.21
N ASP A 874 4.80 -38.48 14.63
CA ASP A 874 4.23 -39.56 13.83
C ASP A 874 2.72 -39.35 13.61
N PRO A 875 2.28 -38.78 12.48
CA PRO A 875 0.87 -38.55 12.22
C PRO A 875 0.05 -39.85 12.07
N THR A 876 0.70 -41.02 11.95
CA THR A 876 0.01 -42.31 11.81
C THR A 876 -0.40 -42.93 13.15
N ASP A 877 0.19 -42.47 14.28
CA ASP A 877 -0.24 -42.85 15.63
C ASP A 877 -1.50 -42.07 16.04
N ALA A 878 -2.64 -42.59 15.62
CA ALA A 878 -3.95 -41.99 15.89
C ALA A 878 -4.22 -41.72 17.37
N LEU A 879 -3.85 -42.65 18.25
CA LEU A 879 -4.13 -42.53 19.68
C LEU A 879 -3.21 -41.49 20.32
N GLY A 880 -1.94 -41.47 19.94
CA GLY A 880 -0.99 -40.45 20.38
C GLY A 880 -1.42 -39.04 19.95
N VAL A 881 -1.83 -38.89 18.69
CA VAL A 881 -2.37 -37.62 18.17
C VAL A 881 -3.62 -37.20 18.94
N ALA A 882 -4.59 -38.09 19.14
CA ALA A 882 -5.81 -37.79 19.88
C ALA A 882 -5.54 -37.39 21.33
N LYS A 883 -4.61 -38.07 22.01
CA LYS A 883 -4.16 -37.69 23.36
C LYS A 883 -3.50 -36.31 23.35
N ALA A 884 -2.69 -35.99 22.34
CA ALA A 884 -2.05 -34.68 22.22
C ALA A 884 -3.08 -33.56 21.99
N VAL A 885 -4.12 -33.81 21.18
CA VAL A 885 -5.23 -32.88 20.97
C VAL A 885 -5.98 -32.62 22.26
N ALA A 886 -6.45 -33.68 22.93
CA ALA A 886 -7.23 -33.57 24.17
C ALA A 886 -6.43 -32.91 25.31
N LYS A 887 -5.19 -33.35 25.54
CA LYS A 887 -4.35 -32.84 26.65
C LYS A 887 -4.05 -31.35 26.52
N ASN A 888 -3.88 -30.86 25.30
CA ASN A 888 -3.42 -29.49 25.05
C ASN A 888 -4.53 -28.56 24.53
N ASN A 889 -5.78 -29.03 24.48
CA ASN A 889 -6.92 -28.31 23.92
C ASN A 889 -6.62 -27.75 22.52
N VAL A 890 -6.10 -28.59 21.62
CA VAL A 890 -5.83 -28.18 20.24
C VAL A 890 -7.13 -27.70 19.60
N THR A 891 -7.10 -26.52 18.96
CA THR A 891 -8.26 -25.92 18.32
C THR A 891 -8.23 -26.06 16.80
N ILE A 892 -7.04 -26.15 16.20
CA ILE A 892 -6.86 -26.24 14.74
C ILE A 892 -6.03 -27.46 14.39
N MET A 893 -6.58 -28.32 13.53
CA MET A 893 -5.90 -29.50 13.00
C MET A 893 -5.90 -29.49 11.47
N CYS A 894 -4.73 -29.75 10.89
CA CYS A 894 -4.57 -29.94 9.44
C CYS A 894 -4.14 -31.39 9.17
N GLY A 895 -4.71 -32.02 8.14
CA GLY A 895 -4.46 -33.41 7.81
C GLY A 895 -4.60 -33.71 6.32
N THR A 896 -4.16 -34.89 5.90
CA THR A 896 -4.55 -35.46 4.60
C THR A 896 -5.80 -36.31 4.76
N SER A 897 -6.53 -36.62 3.68
CA SER A 897 -7.66 -37.55 3.73
C SER A 897 -7.27 -38.90 4.35
N THR A 898 -6.04 -39.34 4.10
CA THR A 898 -5.47 -40.58 4.61
C THR A 898 -5.32 -40.54 6.12
N PHE A 899 -4.67 -39.49 6.67
CA PHE A 899 -4.49 -39.38 8.13
C PHE A 899 -5.83 -39.22 8.86
N LEU A 900 -6.72 -38.39 8.34
CA LEU A 900 -8.07 -38.20 8.92
C LEU A 900 -8.87 -39.50 8.90
N GLY A 901 -8.74 -40.31 7.84
CA GLY A 901 -9.37 -41.63 7.74
C GLY A 901 -8.84 -42.63 8.77
N ILE A 902 -7.52 -42.60 9.07
CA ILE A 902 -6.94 -43.42 10.15
C ILE A 902 -7.59 -43.06 11.50
N TYR A 903 -7.79 -41.77 11.78
CA TYR A 903 -8.41 -41.33 13.04
C TYR A 903 -9.90 -41.68 13.12
N ALA A 904 -10.62 -41.52 12.00
CA ALA A 904 -12.03 -41.88 11.87
C ALA A 904 -12.26 -43.37 12.16
N ARG A 905 -11.47 -44.27 11.56
CA ARG A 905 -11.63 -45.73 11.71
C ARG A 905 -11.08 -46.30 13.03
N ASN A 906 -10.24 -45.57 13.76
CA ASN A 906 -9.61 -46.12 14.96
C ASN A 906 -10.60 -46.23 16.14
N LYS A 907 -10.95 -47.46 16.52
CA LYS A 907 -11.92 -47.77 17.59
C LYS A 907 -11.53 -47.27 18.99
N LYS A 908 -10.25 -46.95 19.24
CA LYS A 908 -9.78 -46.47 20.55
C LYS A 908 -10.01 -44.97 20.77
N LEU A 909 -10.41 -44.24 19.73
CA LEU A 909 -10.64 -42.80 19.80
C LEU A 909 -12.10 -42.52 20.13
N ASP A 910 -12.31 -41.77 21.21
CA ASP A 910 -13.61 -41.24 21.62
C ASP A 910 -13.87 -39.84 21.04
N ALA A 911 -15.14 -39.47 20.88
CA ALA A 911 -15.54 -38.15 20.37
C ALA A 911 -14.94 -36.99 21.19
N LEU A 912 -14.87 -37.15 22.52
CA LEU A 912 -14.36 -36.14 23.45
C LEU A 912 -12.88 -35.82 23.23
N MET A 913 -12.10 -36.75 22.65
CA MET A 913 -10.69 -36.50 22.40
C MET A 913 -10.43 -35.39 21.35
N PHE A 914 -11.42 -35.10 20.52
CA PHE A 914 -11.37 -34.07 19.47
C PHE A 914 -12.37 -32.92 19.71
N GLU A 915 -12.97 -32.83 20.89
CA GLU A 915 -13.99 -31.84 21.23
C GLU A 915 -13.49 -30.40 21.07
N SER A 916 -12.24 -30.12 21.47
CA SER A 916 -11.62 -28.79 21.42
C SER A 916 -11.40 -28.26 20.00
N LEU A 917 -11.44 -29.13 18.98
CA LEU A 917 -11.22 -28.72 17.59
C LEU A 917 -12.35 -27.82 17.11
N ARG A 918 -12.00 -26.60 16.70
CA ARG A 918 -12.92 -25.68 16.01
C ARG A 918 -12.78 -25.73 14.49
N ILE A 919 -11.58 -26.05 13.99
CA ILE A 919 -11.28 -26.12 12.55
C ILE A 919 -10.49 -27.40 12.26
N VAL A 920 -10.97 -28.19 11.31
CA VAL A 920 -10.27 -29.34 10.73
C VAL A 920 -10.16 -29.13 9.22
N VAL A 921 -8.94 -29.01 8.70
CA VAL A 921 -8.70 -28.80 7.26
C VAL A 921 -8.02 -30.03 6.67
N SER A 922 -8.59 -30.55 5.58
CA SER A 922 -7.96 -31.55 4.73
C SER A 922 -7.30 -30.89 3.51
N GLY A 923 -6.11 -31.34 3.15
CA GLY A 923 -5.41 -30.89 1.96
C GLY A 923 -4.36 -31.88 1.46
N ALA A 924 -3.64 -31.49 0.41
CA ALA A 924 -2.62 -32.27 -0.31
C ALA A 924 -3.14 -33.49 -1.11
N GLU A 925 -4.39 -33.91 -0.92
CA GLU A 925 -5.10 -34.92 -1.72
C GLU A 925 -6.61 -34.69 -1.67
N LYS A 926 -7.36 -35.29 -2.60
CA LYS A 926 -8.83 -35.23 -2.63
C LYS A 926 -9.40 -35.87 -1.36
N LEU A 927 -10.33 -35.20 -0.68
CA LEU A 927 -11.00 -35.77 0.49
C LEU A 927 -11.99 -36.84 0.04
N LYS A 928 -11.82 -38.08 0.52
CA LYS A 928 -12.80 -39.14 0.28
C LYS A 928 -14.09 -38.84 1.05
N ASN A 929 -15.24 -38.97 0.38
CA ASN A 929 -16.55 -38.76 1.01
C ASN A 929 -16.76 -39.66 2.23
N GLU A 930 -16.35 -40.93 2.14
CA GLU A 930 -16.39 -41.88 3.26
C GLU A 930 -15.64 -41.37 4.50
N VAL A 931 -14.45 -40.77 4.31
CA VAL A 931 -13.66 -40.18 5.41
C VAL A 931 -14.40 -38.98 6.00
N ARG A 932 -14.95 -38.10 5.17
CA ARG A 932 -15.75 -36.95 5.60
C ARG A 932 -16.91 -37.39 6.48
N THR A 933 -17.77 -38.28 5.97
CA THR A 933 -18.96 -38.75 6.67
C THR A 933 -18.59 -39.50 7.95
N THR A 934 -17.61 -40.40 7.91
CA THR A 934 -17.22 -41.19 9.09
C THR A 934 -16.63 -40.31 10.20
N PHE A 935 -15.79 -39.34 9.83
CA PHE A 935 -15.20 -38.40 10.79
C PHE A 935 -16.27 -37.50 11.43
N GLU A 936 -17.19 -36.97 10.62
CA GLU A 936 -18.29 -36.13 11.11
C GLU A 936 -19.28 -36.91 11.98
N MET A 937 -19.66 -38.13 11.59
CA MET A 937 -20.55 -38.97 12.39
C MET A 937 -19.97 -39.29 13.77
N LYS A 938 -18.67 -39.62 13.82
CA LYS A 938 -17.97 -40.03 15.04
C LYS A 938 -17.60 -38.86 15.95
N PHE A 939 -17.02 -37.80 15.40
CA PHE A 939 -16.45 -36.69 16.20
C PHE A 939 -17.33 -35.44 16.22
N LYS A 940 -18.43 -35.39 15.44
CA LYS A 940 -19.29 -34.20 15.27
C LYS A 940 -18.53 -32.95 14.81
N LYS A 941 -17.49 -33.17 13.99
CA LYS A 941 -16.65 -32.13 13.39
C LYS A 941 -16.66 -32.28 11.88
N SER A 942 -16.98 -31.21 11.17
CA SER A 942 -16.87 -31.16 9.71
C SER A 942 -15.40 -30.99 9.29
N ILE A 943 -15.02 -31.64 8.19
CA ILE A 943 -13.71 -31.48 7.55
C ILE A 943 -13.86 -30.50 6.40
N PHE A 944 -13.06 -29.44 6.41
CA PHE A 944 -13.01 -28.45 5.33
C PHE A 944 -11.90 -28.78 4.34
N GLU A 945 -12.17 -28.71 3.04
CA GLU A 945 -11.15 -28.93 2.01
C GLU A 945 -10.38 -27.65 1.69
N GLY A 946 -9.06 -27.78 1.51
CA GLY A 946 -8.19 -26.74 0.99
C GLY A 946 -7.33 -27.25 -0.16
N TYR A 947 -7.01 -26.37 -1.08
CA TYR A 947 -6.23 -26.68 -2.28
C TYR A 947 -5.03 -25.75 -2.44
N GLY A 948 -4.00 -26.32 -3.04
CA GLY A 948 -2.82 -25.61 -3.52
C GLY A 948 -1.66 -26.58 -3.71
N ALA A 949 -0.48 -26.02 -3.99
CA ALA A 949 0.72 -26.75 -4.34
C ALA A 949 1.94 -26.19 -3.59
N THR A 950 3.06 -26.90 -3.60
CA THR A 950 4.33 -26.37 -3.04
C THR A 950 4.67 -25.02 -3.70
N GLU A 951 4.39 -24.90 -4.98
CA GLU A 951 4.56 -23.74 -5.85
C GLU A 951 3.69 -22.53 -5.45
N THR A 952 2.67 -22.71 -4.61
CA THR A 952 1.80 -21.65 -4.05
C THR A 952 1.95 -21.46 -2.53
N THR A 953 2.91 -22.16 -1.92
CA THR A 953 3.47 -21.97 -0.56
C THR A 953 2.65 -22.21 0.73
N PRO A 954 1.70 -23.15 0.87
CA PRO A 954 1.08 -23.99 -0.14
C PRO A 954 -0.37 -23.62 -0.45
N VAL A 955 -1.04 -22.82 0.37
CA VAL A 955 -2.51 -22.73 0.32
C VAL A 955 -2.93 -21.68 -0.71
N ALA A 956 -3.78 -22.05 -1.64
CA ALA A 956 -4.35 -21.15 -2.65
C ALA A 956 -5.83 -20.87 -2.39
N SER A 957 -6.61 -21.89 -1.99
CA SER A 957 -8.02 -21.78 -1.63
C SER A 957 -8.36 -22.68 -0.44
N VAL A 958 -9.42 -22.34 0.30
CA VAL A 958 -9.88 -23.14 1.43
C VAL A 958 -11.35 -22.90 1.75
N ASN A 959 -12.06 -23.97 2.12
CA ASN A 959 -13.39 -23.89 2.72
C ASN A 959 -13.29 -23.52 4.21
N LEU A 960 -14.28 -22.79 4.72
CA LEU A 960 -14.34 -22.36 6.11
C LEU A 960 -15.74 -22.59 6.70
N PRO A 961 -15.88 -22.61 8.04
CA PRO A 961 -17.19 -22.68 8.67
C PRO A 961 -18.14 -21.57 8.18
N ASN A 962 -19.37 -21.94 7.83
CA ASN A 962 -20.42 -20.97 7.54
C ASN A 962 -20.76 -20.15 8.80
N HIS A 963 -21.23 -18.91 8.62
CA HIS A 963 -21.68 -18.08 9.74
C HIS A 963 -23.07 -17.54 9.49
N PHE A 964 -23.90 -17.52 10.54
CA PHE A 964 -25.23 -16.94 10.49
C PHE A 964 -25.18 -15.50 11.02
N ASP A 965 -25.58 -14.55 10.19
CA ASP A 965 -25.66 -13.14 10.56
C ASP A 965 -27.07 -12.81 11.03
N VAL A 966 -27.23 -12.65 12.35
CA VAL A 966 -28.52 -12.35 12.98
C VAL A 966 -29.06 -10.96 12.63
N ASP A 967 -28.19 -10.02 12.24
CA ASP A 967 -28.63 -8.65 11.92
C ASP A 967 -29.34 -8.60 10.56
N TYR A 968 -28.94 -9.49 9.65
CA TYR A 968 -29.47 -9.57 8.28
C TYR A 968 -30.25 -10.87 8.01
N TRP A 969 -30.35 -11.75 9.00
CA TRP A 969 -31.00 -13.07 8.91
C TRP A 969 -30.51 -13.91 7.73
N LEU A 970 -29.19 -13.90 7.47
CA LEU A 970 -28.60 -14.57 6.32
C LEU A 970 -27.40 -15.45 6.68
N ILE A 971 -27.17 -16.50 5.89
CA ILE A 971 -26.01 -17.39 6.03
C ILE A 971 -24.89 -16.90 5.11
N HIS A 972 -23.77 -16.50 5.71
CA HIS A 972 -22.51 -16.28 5.00
C HIS A 972 -21.88 -17.64 4.70
N ARG A 973 -22.04 -18.08 3.45
CA ARG A 973 -21.48 -19.35 2.97
C ARG A 973 -19.99 -19.17 2.70
N ALA A 974 -19.17 -19.91 3.43
CA ALA A 974 -17.72 -20.02 3.22
C ALA A 974 -17.29 -21.47 2.93
N ASN A 975 -18.27 -22.39 2.83
CA ASN A 975 -18.08 -23.78 2.46
C ASN A 975 -19.14 -24.21 1.44
N LYS A 976 -18.69 -24.89 0.37
CA LYS A 976 -19.55 -25.66 -0.53
C LYS A 976 -18.99 -27.06 -0.70
N GLU A 977 -19.84 -28.06 -0.54
CA GLU A 977 -19.45 -29.46 -0.74
C GLU A 977 -18.97 -29.69 -2.18
N GLY A 978 -17.92 -30.50 -2.33
CA GLY A 978 -17.23 -30.75 -3.60
C GLY A 978 -16.27 -29.64 -4.05
N SER A 979 -16.36 -28.44 -3.48
CA SER A 979 -15.41 -27.36 -3.76
C SER A 979 -14.16 -27.49 -2.88
N VAL A 980 -13.06 -26.90 -3.31
CA VAL A 980 -11.85 -26.67 -2.51
C VAL A 980 -11.80 -25.25 -1.93
N GLY A 981 -12.97 -24.62 -1.83
CA GLY A 981 -13.19 -23.30 -1.25
C GLY A 981 -12.87 -22.12 -2.16
N MET A 982 -12.91 -20.93 -1.56
CA MET A 982 -12.60 -19.68 -2.25
C MET A 982 -11.10 -19.36 -2.19
N PRO A 983 -10.55 -18.64 -3.18
CA PRO A 983 -9.18 -18.14 -3.14
C PRO A 983 -8.89 -17.35 -1.86
N LEU A 984 -7.68 -17.49 -1.32
CA LEU A 984 -7.24 -16.68 -0.19
C LEU A 984 -7.16 -15.20 -0.58
N PRO A 985 -7.38 -14.24 0.35
CA PRO A 985 -7.17 -12.82 0.06
C PRO A 985 -5.79 -12.54 -0.54
N GLY A 986 -5.70 -11.78 -1.63
CA GLY A 986 -4.43 -11.53 -2.34
C GLY A 986 -3.97 -12.66 -3.26
N THR A 987 -4.76 -13.73 -3.38
CA THR A 987 -4.64 -14.79 -4.38
C THR A 987 -5.67 -14.57 -5.48
N ALA A 988 -5.21 -14.55 -6.72
CA ALA A 988 -6.06 -14.53 -7.89
C ALA A 988 -6.12 -15.95 -8.49
N VAL A 989 -7.29 -16.36 -8.94
CA VAL A 989 -7.49 -17.62 -9.68
C VAL A 989 -8.17 -17.29 -11.00
N ARG A 990 -7.63 -17.85 -12.10
CA ARG A 990 -8.24 -17.78 -13.43
C ARG A 990 -8.43 -19.21 -13.93
N ILE A 991 -9.56 -19.43 -14.59
CA ILE A 991 -9.81 -20.65 -15.36
C ILE A 991 -9.63 -20.27 -16.82
N VAL A 992 -8.71 -20.94 -17.51
CA VAL A 992 -8.35 -20.58 -18.88
C VAL A 992 -8.39 -21.76 -19.82
N ASN A 993 -8.55 -21.49 -21.10
CA ASN A 993 -8.32 -22.50 -22.12
C ASN A 993 -6.81 -22.85 -22.15
N PRO A 994 -6.44 -24.13 -22.07
CA PRO A 994 -5.03 -24.54 -21.96
C PRO A 994 -4.18 -24.21 -23.20
N ASN A 995 -4.79 -23.97 -24.36
CA ASN A 995 -4.07 -23.75 -25.62
C ASN A 995 -3.73 -22.26 -25.85
N ASN A 996 -4.66 -21.36 -25.56
CA ASN A 996 -4.53 -19.93 -25.86
C ASN A 996 -4.53 -19.02 -24.61
N TYR A 997 -4.74 -19.59 -23.40
CA TYR A 997 -4.81 -18.87 -22.13
C TYR A 997 -5.94 -17.81 -22.03
N GLU A 998 -6.97 -17.90 -22.87
CA GLU A 998 -8.16 -17.06 -22.75
C GLU A 998 -9.00 -17.48 -21.53
N ASN A 999 -9.57 -16.51 -20.82
CA ASN A 999 -10.41 -16.78 -19.65
C ASN A 999 -11.72 -17.46 -20.08
N LEU A 1000 -12.10 -18.50 -19.33
CA LEU A 1000 -13.39 -19.18 -19.47
C LEU A 1000 -14.43 -18.57 -18.54
N LYS A 1001 -15.71 -18.82 -18.83
CA LYS A 1001 -16.83 -18.34 -18.01
C LYS A 1001 -16.95 -19.15 -16.73
N ALA A 1002 -17.75 -18.64 -15.79
CA ALA A 1002 -18.11 -19.41 -14.60
C ALA A 1002 -18.74 -20.76 -14.99
N ASN A 1003 -18.43 -21.81 -14.24
CA ASN A 1003 -18.82 -23.20 -14.44
C ASN A 1003 -18.25 -23.90 -15.70
N GLU A 1004 -17.40 -23.24 -16.50
CA GLU A 1004 -16.69 -23.89 -17.61
C GLU A 1004 -15.37 -24.50 -17.12
N ASP A 1005 -15.14 -25.78 -17.42
CA ASP A 1005 -13.91 -26.44 -17.02
C ASP A 1005 -12.72 -26.03 -17.91
N GLY A 1006 -11.66 -25.56 -17.27
CA GLY A 1006 -10.41 -25.20 -17.93
C GLY A 1006 -9.18 -25.46 -17.07
N LEU A 1007 -8.06 -24.97 -17.54
CA LEU A 1007 -6.80 -24.98 -16.79
C LEU A 1007 -6.86 -23.98 -15.64
N ILE A 1008 -6.51 -24.43 -14.44
CA ILE A 1008 -6.43 -23.57 -13.27
C ILE A 1008 -5.09 -22.84 -13.26
N LEU A 1009 -5.16 -21.50 -13.25
CA LEU A 1009 -4.02 -20.64 -13.01
C LEU A 1009 -4.13 -19.98 -11.63
N ILE A 1010 -3.03 -19.97 -10.88
CA ILE A 1010 -2.97 -19.33 -9.57
C ILE A 1010 -1.96 -18.18 -9.61
N GLY A 1011 -2.43 -16.97 -9.36
CA GLY A 1011 -1.62 -15.76 -9.24
C GLY A 1011 -1.56 -15.26 -7.81
N GLY A 1012 -0.42 -14.73 -7.37
CA GLY A 1012 -0.31 -14.20 -6.01
C GLY A 1012 1.13 -13.97 -5.54
N HIS A 1013 1.27 -13.29 -4.41
CA HIS A 1013 2.59 -13.05 -3.78
C HIS A 1013 3.19 -14.34 -3.20
N GLN A 1014 2.37 -15.37 -2.98
CA GLN A 1014 2.76 -16.69 -2.54
C GLN A 1014 3.27 -17.62 -3.64
N VAL A 1015 3.19 -17.22 -4.92
CA VAL A 1015 3.71 -18.02 -6.04
C VAL A 1015 5.23 -18.08 -5.98
N MET A 1016 5.79 -19.27 -6.14
CA MET A 1016 7.22 -19.57 -6.03
C MET A 1016 8.11 -18.67 -6.88
N VAL A 1017 9.41 -18.65 -6.57
CA VAL A 1017 10.40 -18.00 -7.44
C VAL A 1017 10.59 -18.81 -8.72
N GLY A 1018 10.74 -20.12 -8.60
CA GLY A 1018 10.96 -21.05 -9.71
C GLY A 1018 11.52 -22.38 -9.26
N TYR A 1019 11.86 -23.24 -10.20
CA TYR A 1019 12.57 -24.49 -9.95
C TYR A 1019 14.09 -24.28 -9.92
N LEU A 1020 14.74 -24.91 -8.93
CA LEU A 1020 16.18 -24.85 -8.69
C LEU A 1020 16.93 -25.42 -9.90
N ASN A 1021 17.84 -24.62 -10.45
CA ASN A 1021 18.67 -24.96 -11.62
C ASN A 1021 17.87 -25.33 -12.89
N ASP A 1022 16.58 -24.97 -12.98
CA ASP A 1022 15.71 -25.34 -14.09
C ASP A 1022 14.82 -24.16 -14.52
N LYS A 1023 15.45 -23.21 -15.23
CA LYS A 1023 14.77 -22.00 -15.73
C LYS A 1023 13.75 -22.33 -16.81
N GLU A 1024 14.07 -23.25 -17.72
CA GLU A 1024 13.19 -23.64 -18.82
C GLU A 1024 11.86 -24.19 -18.29
N LYS A 1025 11.90 -25.15 -17.35
CA LYS A 1025 10.69 -25.66 -16.72
C LYS A 1025 9.96 -24.61 -15.90
N THR A 1026 10.69 -23.65 -15.33
CA THR A 1026 10.04 -22.53 -14.64
C THR A 1026 9.25 -21.66 -15.60
N ASP A 1027 9.83 -21.29 -16.74
CA ASP A 1027 9.17 -20.45 -17.74
C ASP A 1027 7.98 -21.17 -18.42
N GLU A 1028 7.98 -22.50 -18.45
CA GLU A 1028 6.83 -23.31 -18.88
C GLU A 1028 5.63 -23.17 -17.94
N VAL A 1029 5.85 -23.25 -16.62
CA VAL A 1029 4.75 -23.30 -15.64
C VAL A 1029 4.45 -21.97 -14.98
N VAL A 1030 5.36 -20.99 -15.02
CA VAL A 1030 5.12 -19.65 -14.49
C VAL A 1030 5.07 -18.65 -15.64
N LYS A 1031 3.88 -18.09 -15.88
CA LYS A 1031 3.64 -17.08 -16.92
C LYS A 1031 3.38 -15.72 -16.29
N GLU A 1032 3.84 -14.65 -16.91
CA GLU A 1032 3.49 -13.29 -16.50
C GLU A 1032 2.40 -12.75 -17.42
N ILE A 1033 1.23 -12.45 -16.86
CA ILE A 1033 0.05 -11.96 -17.58
C ILE A 1033 -0.51 -10.78 -16.80
N ASP A 1034 -0.70 -9.63 -17.45
CA ASP A 1034 -1.18 -8.38 -16.83
C ASP A 1034 -0.33 -7.89 -15.64
N GLY A 1035 0.97 -8.21 -15.62
CA GLY A 1035 1.87 -7.86 -14.51
C GLY A 1035 1.70 -8.73 -13.26
N ILE A 1036 0.98 -9.85 -13.37
CA ILE A 1036 0.82 -10.87 -12.33
C ILE A 1036 1.56 -12.13 -12.77
N ARG A 1037 2.31 -12.76 -11.84
CA ARG A 1037 2.92 -14.07 -12.06
C ARG A 1037 1.88 -15.16 -11.75
N TRP A 1038 1.53 -15.93 -12.77
CA TRP A 1038 0.57 -17.02 -12.73
C TRP A 1038 1.28 -18.36 -12.78
N TYR A 1039 1.00 -19.22 -11.82
CA TYR A 1039 1.40 -20.62 -11.84
C TYR A 1039 0.34 -21.47 -12.52
N ASN A 1040 0.75 -22.17 -13.58
CA ASN A 1040 0.02 -23.23 -14.24
C ASN A 1040 0.08 -24.49 -13.37
N THR A 1041 -1.06 -24.89 -12.81
CA THR A 1041 -1.13 -26.01 -11.86
C THR A 1041 -1.10 -27.37 -12.54
N GLY A 1042 -1.42 -27.44 -13.83
CA GLY A 1042 -1.69 -28.69 -14.54
C GLY A 1042 -3.00 -29.39 -14.10
N ASP A 1043 -3.80 -28.73 -13.25
CA ASP A 1043 -5.09 -29.22 -12.78
C ASP A 1043 -6.23 -28.58 -13.60
N LYS A 1044 -7.26 -29.36 -13.93
CA LYS A 1044 -8.48 -28.94 -14.61
C LYS A 1044 -9.59 -28.68 -13.59
N GLY A 1045 -10.31 -27.57 -13.74
CA GLY A 1045 -11.42 -27.23 -12.87
C GLY A 1045 -12.17 -25.98 -13.33
N HIS A 1046 -13.13 -25.53 -12.52
CA HIS A 1046 -13.93 -24.34 -12.78
C HIS A 1046 -14.14 -23.52 -11.50
N LEU A 1047 -14.49 -22.24 -11.68
CA LEU A 1047 -15.04 -21.39 -10.62
C LEU A 1047 -16.55 -21.32 -10.81
N ASP A 1048 -17.31 -21.47 -9.73
CA ASP A 1048 -18.75 -21.19 -9.78
C ASP A 1048 -19.04 -19.68 -9.77
N GLU A 1049 -20.32 -19.29 -9.90
CA GLU A 1049 -20.75 -17.88 -9.85
C GLU A 1049 -20.40 -17.16 -8.54
N ASP A 1050 -20.20 -17.92 -7.46
CA ASP A 1050 -19.83 -17.41 -6.14
C ASP A 1050 -18.31 -17.39 -5.93
N GLY A 1051 -17.52 -17.83 -6.89
CA GLY A 1051 -16.06 -17.87 -6.83
C GLY A 1051 -15.47 -19.04 -6.04
N PHE A 1052 -16.25 -20.09 -5.77
CA PHE A 1052 -15.73 -21.35 -5.22
C PHE A 1052 -15.03 -22.14 -6.32
N LEU A 1053 -13.85 -22.66 -6.00
CA LEU A 1053 -13.06 -23.46 -6.92
C LEU A 1053 -13.43 -24.94 -6.81
N TYR A 1054 -13.67 -25.58 -7.94
CA TYR A 1054 -13.90 -27.02 -8.06
C TYR A 1054 -12.76 -27.65 -8.87
N ILE A 1055 -12.22 -28.75 -8.37
CA ILE A 1055 -11.17 -29.52 -9.07
C ILE A 1055 -11.81 -30.74 -9.71
N VAL A 1056 -11.70 -30.86 -11.03
CA VAL A 1056 -12.23 -32.00 -11.79
C VAL A 1056 -11.22 -33.14 -11.74
N ASP A 1057 -10.03 -32.93 -12.33
CA ASP A 1057 -8.91 -33.89 -12.29
C ASP A 1057 -7.63 -33.20 -12.79
N ARG A 1058 -6.51 -33.92 -12.82
CA ARG A 1058 -5.26 -33.48 -13.47
C ARG A 1058 -5.29 -33.74 -14.96
N TYR A 1059 -4.75 -32.83 -15.77
CA TYR A 1059 -4.60 -33.05 -17.22
C TYR A 1059 -3.84 -34.34 -17.54
N SER A 1060 -2.88 -34.75 -16.71
CA SER A 1060 -2.14 -36.02 -16.84
C SER A 1060 -2.93 -37.28 -16.46
N ARG A 1061 -4.13 -37.13 -15.87
CA ARG A 1061 -5.05 -38.23 -15.52
C ARG A 1061 -6.25 -38.31 -16.46
N PHE A 1062 -6.22 -37.62 -17.60
CA PHE A 1062 -7.21 -37.81 -18.66
C PHE A 1062 -6.67 -38.76 -19.71
N ALA A 1063 -7.48 -39.75 -20.08
CA ALA A 1063 -7.27 -40.55 -21.28
C ALA A 1063 -7.90 -39.83 -22.48
N LYS A 1064 -7.17 -39.74 -23.60
CA LYS A 1064 -7.66 -39.12 -24.84
C LYS A 1064 -8.19 -40.19 -25.79
N ILE A 1065 -9.50 -40.44 -25.76
CA ILE A 1065 -10.13 -41.54 -26.49
C ILE A 1065 -11.13 -40.98 -27.49
N GLY A 1066 -10.87 -41.16 -28.78
CA GLY A 1066 -11.79 -40.74 -29.85
C GLY A 1066 -12.06 -39.23 -29.91
N GLY A 1067 -11.12 -38.41 -29.45
CA GLY A 1067 -11.28 -36.94 -29.35
C GLY A 1067 -11.88 -36.44 -28.04
N GLU A 1068 -12.37 -37.33 -27.17
CA GLU A 1068 -12.85 -36.99 -25.83
C GLU A 1068 -11.75 -37.13 -24.77
N MET A 1069 -11.80 -36.26 -23.75
CA MET A 1069 -10.92 -36.31 -22.58
C MET A 1069 -11.68 -36.98 -21.43
N ILE A 1070 -11.33 -38.23 -21.13
CA ILE A 1070 -12.02 -39.04 -20.12
C ILE A 1070 -11.17 -39.07 -18.84
N SER A 1071 -11.72 -38.59 -17.71
CA SER A 1071 -11.02 -38.61 -16.43
C SER A 1071 -10.91 -40.05 -15.91
N LEU A 1072 -9.67 -40.50 -15.71
CA LEU A 1072 -9.39 -41.81 -15.12
C LEU A 1072 -9.84 -41.86 -13.64
N GLY A 1073 -9.74 -40.74 -12.91
CA GLY A 1073 -10.23 -40.66 -11.54
C GLY A 1073 -11.76 -40.76 -11.44
N ALA A 1074 -12.51 -40.15 -12.36
CA ALA A 1074 -13.96 -40.27 -12.40
C ALA A 1074 -14.40 -41.71 -12.70
N ILE A 1075 -13.67 -42.41 -13.57
CA ILE A 1075 -13.90 -43.84 -13.81
C ILE A 1075 -13.64 -44.64 -12.54
N GLU A 1076 -12.54 -44.39 -11.83
CA GLU A 1076 -12.24 -45.05 -10.55
C GLU A 1076 -13.36 -44.83 -9.52
N GLU A 1077 -13.92 -43.61 -9.44
CA GLU A 1077 -15.03 -43.29 -8.53
C GLU A 1077 -16.34 -43.99 -8.91
N GLU A 1078 -16.67 -44.09 -10.20
CA GLU A 1078 -17.84 -44.87 -10.63
C GLU A 1078 -17.65 -46.35 -10.36
N ILE A 1079 -16.46 -46.91 -10.63
CA ILE A 1079 -16.12 -48.30 -10.35
C ILE A 1079 -16.21 -48.60 -8.84
N ALA A 1080 -15.77 -47.67 -7.99
CA ALA A 1080 -15.81 -47.80 -6.53
C ALA A 1080 -17.22 -47.94 -5.95
N LYS A 1081 -18.28 -47.55 -6.68
CA LYS A 1081 -19.66 -47.67 -6.19
C LYS A 1081 -20.20 -49.11 -6.22
N PHE A 1082 -19.62 -49.98 -7.05
CA PHE A 1082 -20.12 -51.33 -7.30
C PHE A 1082 -19.17 -52.43 -6.81
N ILE A 1083 -18.03 -52.06 -6.23
CA ILE A 1083 -16.99 -52.98 -5.77
C ILE A 1083 -16.65 -52.66 -4.32
N ASP A 1084 -16.46 -53.70 -3.51
CA ASP A 1084 -15.95 -53.54 -2.16
C ASP A 1084 -14.47 -53.11 -2.18
N THR A 1085 -14.26 -51.81 -2.00
CA THR A 1085 -12.92 -51.19 -2.01
C THR A 1085 -12.06 -51.53 -0.79
N GLU A 1086 -12.61 -52.19 0.23
CA GLU A 1086 -11.81 -52.74 1.34
C GLU A 1086 -11.09 -54.03 0.93
N VAL A 1087 -11.71 -54.82 0.04
CA VAL A 1087 -11.22 -56.12 -0.43
C VAL A 1087 -10.46 -55.99 -1.75
N VAL A 1088 -10.87 -55.06 -2.61
CA VAL A 1088 -10.33 -54.90 -3.98
C VAL A 1088 -9.80 -53.49 -4.15
N LYS A 1089 -8.50 -53.37 -4.46
CA LYS A 1089 -7.92 -52.09 -4.87
C LYS A 1089 -7.73 -52.07 -6.36
N PHE A 1090 -7.89 -50.92 -6.99
CA PHE A 1090 -7.69 -50.79 -8.43
C PHE A 1090 -7.14 -49.41 -8.80
N CYS A 1091 -6.50 -49.33 -9.96
CA CYS A 1091 -6.06 -48.06 -10.53
C CYS A 1091 -6.21 -48.07 -12.05
N ALA A 1092 -6.81 -47.01 -12.58
CA ALA A 1092 -6.99 -46.80 -14.01
C ALA A 1092 -5.79 -46.04 -14.60
N THR A 1093 -5.34 -46.48 -15.76
CA THR A 1093 -4.31 -45.82 -16.57
C THR A 1093 -4.69 -45.83 -18.05
N SER A 1094 -3.95 -45.09 -18.88
CA SER A 1094 -4.15 -45.08 -20.32
C SER A 1094 -2.94 -45.63 -21.07
N LEU A 1095 -3.19 -46.44 -22.09
CA LEU A 1095 -2.21 -46.89 -23.08
C LEU A 1095 -2.56 -46.34 -24.46
N GLU A 1096 -1.59 -46.28 -25.36
CA GLU A 1096 -1.83 -45.90 -26.76
C GLU A 1096 -2.72 -46.94 -27.47
N ASP A 1097 -3.59 -46.47 -28.36
CA ASP A 1097 -4.43 -47.28 -29.23
C ASP A 1097 -4.45 -46.70 -30.65
N GLU A 1098 -4.11 -47.50 -31.65
CA GLU A 1098 -3.98 -47.04 -33.05
C GLU A 1098 -5.28 -46.48 -33.65
N LYS A 1099 -6.45 -46.86 -33.14
CA LYS A 1099 -7.76 -46.43 -33.68
C LYS A 1099 -8.37 -45.27 -32.91
N LYS A 1100 -8.22 -45.26 -31.59
CA LYS A 1100 -8.88 -44.30 -30.69
C LYS A 1100 -7.92 -43.27 -30.08
N GLY A 1101 -6.63 -43.34 -30.38
CA GLY A 1101 -5.58 -42.52 -29.75
C GLY A 1101 -5.10 -43.16 -28.45
N GLU A 1102 -5.98 -43.26 -27.46
CA GLU A 1102 -5.72 -43.98 -26.21
C GLU A 1102 -6.83 -44.98 -25.86
N GLN A 1103 -6.55 -45.87 -24.92
CA GLN A 1103 -7.48 -46.83 -24.34
C GLN A 1103 -7.27 -46.93 -22.83
N ILE A 1104 -8.36 -47.15 -22.08
CA ILE A 1104 -8.32 -47.30 -20.62
C ILE A 1104 -7.93 -48.72 -20.25
N VAL A 1105 -7.02 -48.84 -19.29
CA VAL A 1105 -6.59 -50.09 -18.67
C VAL A 1105 -6.78 -50.00 -17.16
N LEU A 1106 -7.33 -51.05 -16.57
CA LEU A 1106 -7.55 -51.15 -15.12
C LEU A 1106 -6.63 -52.22 -14.53
N LEU A 1107 -5.75 -51.82 -13.61
CA LEU A 1107 -5.00 -52.76 -12.79
C LEU A 1107 -5.79 -53.04 -11.51
N ILE A 1108 -5.96 -54.31 -11.14
CA ILE A 1108 -6.75 -54.76 -9.99
C ILE A 1108 -5.88 -55.59 -9.05
N GLU A 1109 -5.77 -55.16 -7.80
CA GLU A 1109 -5.19 -55.90 -6.68
C GLU A 1109 -6.33 -56.59 -5.91
N CYS A 1110 -6.47 -57.90 -6.11
CA CYS A 1110 -7.43 -58.77 -5.42
C CYS A 1110 -6.99 -60.24 -5.45
N ASN A 1111 -7.68 -61.09 -4.68
CA ASN A 1111 -7.52 -62.55 -4.74
C ASN A 1111 -8.05 -63.11 -6.09
N ASN A 1112 -7.46 -64.22 -6.57
CA ASN A 1112 -7.83 -64.86 -7.85
C ASN A 1112 -9.33 -65.20 -7.93
N GLU A 1113 -9.91 -65.70 -6.85
CA GLU A 1113 -11.32 -66.11 -6.78
C GLU A 1113 -12.31 -64.94 -7.01
N ILE A 1114 -11.87 -63.70 -6.80
CA ILE A 1114 -12.72 -62.50 -6.86
C ILE A 1114 -12.51 -61.72 -8.17
N PHE A 1115 -11.38 -61.93 -8.86
CA PHE A 1115 -10.97 -61.13 -10.02
C PHE A 1115 -11.98 -61.18 -11.18
N GLU A 1116 -12.45 -62.38 -11.56
CA GLU A 1116 -13.42 -62.53 -12.65
C GLU A 1116 -14.76 -61.87 -12.32
N GLY A 1117 -15.26 -62.06 -11.09
CA GLY A 1117 -16.50 -61.44 -10.62
C GLY A 1117 -16.43 -59.91 -10.62
N VAL A 1118 -15.28 -59.33 -10.26
CA VAL A 1118 -15.03 -57.88 -10.36
C VAL A 1118 -15.06 -57.41 -11.81
N CYS A 1119 -14.39 -58.13 -12.71
CA CYS A 1119 -14.37 -57.78 -14.13
C CYS A 1119 -15.76 -57.83 -14.76
N GLU A 1120 -16.57 -58.85 -14.44
CA GLU A 1120 -17.95 -58.95 -14.89
C GLU A 1120 -18.83 -57.84 -14.32
N ALA A 1121 -18.69 -57.52 -13.04
CA ALA A 1121 -19.43 -56.43 -12.41
C ALA A 1121 -19.17 -55.09 -13.12
N ILE A 1122 -17.92 -54.79 -13.48
CA ILE A 1122 -17.58 -53.56 -14.22
C ILE A 1122 -18.13 -53.61 -15.64
N LYS A 1123 -17.99 -54.74 -16.35
CA LYS A 1123 -18.50 -54.90 -17.73
C LYS A 1123 -20.03 -54.76 -17.81
N ASN A 1124 -20.75 -55.26 -16.81
CA ASN A 1124 -22.21 -55.22 -16.74
C ASN A 1124 -22.75 -53.94 -16.06
N SER A 1125 -21.87 -53.06 -15.55
CA SER A 1125 -22.27 -51.79 -14.95
C SER A 1125 -22.86 -50.80 -15.97
N ASN A 1126 -23.57 -49.79 -15.46
CA ASN A 1126 -24.13 -48.68 -16.24
C ASN A 1126 -23.08 -47.64 -16.69
N ILE A 1127 -21.78 -47.92 -16.55
CA ILE A 1127 -20.71 -47.04 -17.04
C ILE A 1127 -20.80 -46.96 -18.58
N PRO A 1128 -20.72 -45.77 -19.20
CA PRO A 1128 -20.74 -45.63 -20.65
C PRO A 1128 -19.68 -46.50 -21.33
N THR A 1129 -19.99 -47.11 -22.49
CA THR A 1129 -19.09 -48.05 -23.18
C THR A 1129 -17.72 -47.47 -23.49
N LEU A 1130 -17.63 -46.16 -23.75
CA LEU A 1130 -16.38 -45.46 -24.02
C LEU A 1130 -15.49 -45.31 -22.77
N PHE A 1131 -16.08 -45.36 -21.57
CA PHE A 1131 -15.43 -45.15 -20.28
C PHE A 1131 -15.05 -46.49 -19.61
N LYS A 1132 -15.54 -47.61 -20.14
CA LYS A 1132 -15.20 -48.95 -19.64
C LYS A 1132 -13.74 -49.29 -19.99
N PRO A 1133 -12.94 -49.79 -19.02
CA PRO A 1133 -11.62 -50.31 -19.30
C PRO A 1133 -11.66 -51.39 -20.38
N ARG A 1134 -10.73 -51.35 -21.32
CA ARG A 1134 -10.58 -52.36 -22.37
C ARG A 1134 -9.84 -53.58 -21.87
N TYR A 1135 -8.81 -53.36 -21.04
CA TYR A 1135 -8.05 -54.42 -20.39
C TYR A 1135 -8.18 -54.34 -18.88
N TYR A 1136 -8.26 -55.51 -18.27
CA TYR A 1136 -8.29 -55.73 -16.82
C TYR A 1136 -7.11 -56.63 -16.51
N PHE A 1137 -6.16 -56.14 -15.71
CA PHE A 1137 -5.00 -56.92 -15.33
C PHE A 1137 -4.99 -57.14 -13.83
N GLN A 1138 -4.95 -58.40 -13.42
CA GLN A 1138 -4.72 -58.75 -12.02
C GLN A 1138 -3.25 -58.52 -11.68
N ILE A 1139 -3.00 -57.88 -10.54
CA ILE A 1139 -1.67 -57.62 -10.02
C ILE A 1139 -1.61 -57.99 -8.54
N GLU A 1140 -0.44 -58.43 -8.07
CA GLU A 1140 -0.27 -58.76 -6.65
C GLU A 1140 -0.39 -57.52 -5.75
N LYS A 1141 0.07 -56.36 -6.24
CA LYS A 1141 0.07 -55.12 -5.47
C LYS A 1141 0.15 -53.87 -6.34
N ILE A 1142 -0.71 -52.90 -6.07
CA ILE A 1142 -0.61 -51.57 -6.67
C ILE A 1142 0.65 -50.87 -6.14
N SER A 1143 1.48 -50.41 -7.07
CA SER A 1143 2.68 -49.65 -6.73
C SER A 1143 2.30 -48.33 -6.06
N LEU A 1144 2.84 -48.10 -4.86
CA LEU A 1144 2.67 -46.86 -4.10
C LEU A 1144 4.02 -46.12 -4.01
N LEU A 1145 3.97 -44.79 -4.04
CA LEU A 1145 5.05 -43.92 -3.60
C LEU A 1145 5.22 -44.06 -2.09
N GLY A 1146 6.40 -43.72 -1.56
CA GLY A 1146 6.61 -43.75 -0.10
C GLY A 1146 5.79 -42.73 0.69
N SER A 1147 5.06 -41.83 -0.01
CA SER A 1147 4.02 -40.97 0.57
C SER A 1147 2.67 -41.68 0.80
N GLY A 1148 2.52 -42.94 0.34
CA GLY A 1148 1.26 -43.68 0.36
C GLY A 1148 0.35 -43.47 -0.85
N LYS A 1149 0.69 -42.53 -1.75
CA LYS A 1149 -0.05 -42.29 -3.00
C LYS A 1149 0.30 -43.32 -4.07
N VAL A 1150 -0.59 -43.59 -5.03
CA VAL A 1150 -0.32 -44.48 -6.16
C VAL A 1150 0.83 -43.92 -7.03
N ASP A 1151 1.79 -44.79 -7.38
CA ASP A 1151 2.87 -44.48 -8.32
C ASP A 1151 2.35 -44.67 -9.75
N LEU A 1152 1.67 -43.65 -10.27
CA LEU A 1152 1.03 -43.67 -11.59
C LEU A 1152 2.00 -44.01 -12.72
N LYS A 1153 3.28 -43.65 -12.58
CA LYS A 1153 4.30 -43.96 -13.59
C LYS A 1153 4.57 -45.45 -13.62
N LYS A 1154 4.86 -46.06 -12.47
CA LYS A 1154 5.04 -47.52 -12.38
C LYS A 1154 3.78 -48.28 -12.77
N VAL A 1155 2.61 -47.77 -12.42
CA VAL A 1155 1.32 -48.34 -12.85
C VAL A 1155 1.22 -48.32 -14.38
N LYS A 1156 1.55 -47.20 -15.04
CA LYS A 1156 1.52 -47.11 -16.51
C LYS A 1156 2.59 -47.97 -17.18
N GLU A 1157 3.81 -48.03 -16.63
CA GLU A 1157 4.87 -48.94 -17.10
C GLU A 1157 4.47 -50.41 -16.93
N LEU A 1158 3.87 -50.78 -15.80
CA LEU A 1158 3.39 -52.13 -15.53
C LEU A 1158 2.24 -52.51 -16.47
N ALA A 1159 1.27 -51.61 -16.66
CA ALA A 1159 0.19 -51.81 -17.62
C ALA A 1159 0.72 -51.97 -19.05
N LYS A 1160 1.75 -51.21 -19.44
CA LYS A 1160 2.40 -51.35 -20.74
C LYS A 1160 3.10 -52.70 -20.89
N ASN A 1161 3.79 -53.16 -19.85
CA ASN A 1161 4.48 -54.46 -19.86
C ASN A 1161 3.51 -55.66 -19.86
N LEU A 1162 2.32 -55.52 -19.26
CA LEU A 1162 1.29 -56.57 -19.24
C LEU A 1162 0.45 -56.61 -20.51
N ALA A 1163 0.47 -55.54 -21.31
CA ALA A 1163 -0.26 -55.42 -22.57
C ALA A 1163 0.57 -55.80 -23.81
N ILE A 1164 1.89 -56.00 -23.64
CA ILE A 1164 2.82 -56.58 -24.62
C ILE A 1164 2.89 -58.08 -24.38
#